data_AF-A0A1F3VM01-F1
#
_entry.id   AF-A0A1F3VM01-F1
#
_cell.length_a   1.000
_cell.length_b   1.000
_cell.length_c   1.000
_cell.angle_alpha   90.00
_cell.angle_beta   90.00
_cell.angle_gamma   90.00
#
_symmetry.space_group_name_H-M   'P 1'
#
loop_
_entity.id
_entity.type
_entity.pdbx_description
1 polymer ?
#
loop_
_entity_poly.entity_id
_entity_poly.type
_entity_poly.pdbx_seq_one_letter_code
_entity_poly.pdbx_strand_id
1 'polypeptide(L)'
;MKKTKTILLALILATLNAFTAYAGGDIALPGFETKLLELGIGLYDEDSYINLVKYLQTGIETAEEEIEKTKKTLENNQIDEETKEAYKKYIKDCKFLKKFYKHGGQLLEQTQKSALQSAERINNFNTAKRIVYSVLSEFAPFPSTGNIFAFLGKTIDRVDLTLPYVNESDRGALIGVIQGSQEATNLISVSEPDHFLTPEELSQMTTNEIADLDISPKHIAWKTEKNRLSTPNSWQDLENWTTKKMKEVLKKDDSLGKKAAKEYSLENAKKVVFFDEIKTTATSPKMDVQDAYGQPWKLKWGNEMQIEPVNNRLYMKMGGKFTDLVYANKPGVEGLVLILGDPSVAGSCTNINTYTLLRDCLLDSKYNFDIAPYTLDKGIINEENSERILVNLPKHGKKKYRKEALNDRVYVIFHESMVEFKGKEFIEYGGPVANSTVGATEDRVARGLVVFNMWLNNIDAKDDNSKSVIFEDDVTGEKIYVEYQHDLGSSMANPGQTGRVNGLKNSSFVKVNHLSNTLDFNQWLLYRPVAWEKATFADALWMAKKLATMKKSDLEEVFSYSLWPDFLQQTFVRKMQVRRDAILKEFKLADLIPDGKVPEINVKVSLKTPAQRKAAALKYNIDLGELDQALKNANQLNKLSGRTNYVDVLVQNSRISSCKKSVIVNLLEKGPKPSGVERRIKRSKDNKPLMGCTFDPAAMQ
;
A
#
# COMPACT_ATOMS: atom_id res chain seq x y z
N MET A 1 -37.44 9.12 -9.32
CA MET A 1 -35.99 9.42 -9.29
C MET A 1 -35.54 10.39 -8.20
N LYS A 2 -36.19 11.56 -7.98
CA LYS A 2 -35.74 12.51 -6.93
C LYS A 2 -35.81 11.93 -5.49
N LYS A 3 -36.93 11.30 -5.09
CA LYS A 3 -37.15 10.81 -3.70
C LYS A 3 -36.23 9.65 -3.23
N THR A 4 -35.80 8.76 -4.12
CA THR A 4 -34.94 7.61 -3.74
C THR A 4 -33.47 8.01 -3.58
N LYS A 5 -33.00 8.99 -4.38
CA LYS A 5 -31.74 9.67 -4.08
C LYS A 5 -31.85 10.35 -2.71
N THR A 6 -32.95 11.03 -2.38
CA THR A 6 -33.08 11.83 -1.14
C THR A 6 -32.86 11.08 0.19
N ILE A 7 -33.07 9.76 0.32
CA ILE A 7 -32.93 9.08 1.63
C ILE A 7 -31.48 8.67 1.89
N LEU A 8 -30.81 8.02 0.94
CA LEU A 8 -29.37 7.77 1.04
C LEU A 8 -28.59 9.10 0.96
N LEU A 9 -29.03 10.03 0.11
CA LEU A 9 -28.50 11.38 0.04
C LEU A 9 -28.83 12.21 1.29
N ALA A 10 -29.83 11.89 2.12
CA ALA A 10 -30.05 12.57 3.42
C ALA A 10 -29.10 12.03 4.51
N LEU A 11 -28.84 10.71 4.51
CA LEU A 11 -27.75 10.11 5.30
C LEU A 11 -26.36 10.62 4.86
N ILE A 12 -26.20 10.95 3.56
CA ILE A 12 -24.97 11.49 2.94
C ILE A 12 -24.94 13.03 2.85
N LEU A 13 -26.04 13.76 3.07
CA LEU A 13 -26.08 15.24 3.11
C LEU A 13 -25.98 15.78 4.53
N ALA A 14 -26.27 14.96 5.54
CA ALA A 14 -25.93 15.27 6.93
C ALA A 14 -24.40 15.35 7.16
N THR A 15 -23.56 15.04 6.18
CA THR A 15 -22.07 15.09 6.20
C THR A 15 -21.46 16.42 5.74
N LEU A 16 -22.27 17.46 5.45
CA LEU A 16 -21.76 18.76 5.03
C LEU A 16 -21.66 19.75 6.19
N ASN A 17 -20.59 19.66 6.96
CA ASN A 17 -19.95 20.79 7.65
C ASN A 17 -18.52 20.40 8.04
N ALA A 18 -17.58 20.53 7.11
CA ALA A 18 -16.18 20.21 7.36
C ALA A 18 -15.29 21.27 6.72
N PHE A 19 -14.88 22.26 7.51
CA PHE A 19 -13.87 23.24 7.09
C PHE A 19 -12.60 23.22 7.97
N THR A 20 -12.58 22.44 9.06
CA THR A 20 -11.45 22.37 10.01
C THR A 20 -10.79 20.99 10.13
N ALA A 21 -11.39 19.91 9.62
CA ALA A 21 -10.87 18.53 9.75
C ALA A 21 -9.71 18.17 8.78
N TYR A 22 -9.47 18.97 7.73
CA TYR A 22 -8.59 18.57 6.61
C TYR A 22 -7.10 18.49 6.92
N ALA A 23 -6.62 19.11 8.00
CA ALA A 23 -5.22 19.02 8.41
C ALA A 23 -4.92 17.80 9.31
N GLY A 24 -5.95 17.23 9.96
CA GLY A 24 -5.80 16.17 10.96
C GLY A 24 -5.85 14.73 10.43
N GLY A 25 -5.86 14.52 9.12
CA GLY A 25 -5.87 13.17 8.52
C GLY A 25 -7.24 12.50 8.42
N ASP A 26 -8.25 12.93 9.19
CA ASP A 26 -9.66 12.51 9.07
C ASP A 26 -10.33 13.19 7.86
N ILE A 27 -9.95 12.74 6.67
CA ILE A 27 -10.48 13.27 5.41
C ILE A 27 -11.69 12.46 4.93
N ALA A 28 -11.78 11.20 5.35
CA ALA A 28 -12.76 10.27 4.84
C ALA A 28 -14.17 10.53 5.39
N LEU A 29 -14.29 10.85 6.69
CA LEU A 29 -15.57 11.15 7.32
C LEU A 29 -15.47 12.19 8.46
N PRO A 30 -15.11 13.46 8.14
CA PRO A 30 -15.00 14.53 9.12
C PRO A 30 -16.19 14.63 10.08
N GLY A 31 -15.91 14.72 11.38
CA GLY A 31 -16.94 14.90 12.42
C GLY A 31 -17.77 13.66 12.71
N PHE A 32 -17.31 12.48 12.28
CA PHE A 32 -17.99 11.21 12.55
C PHE A 32 -18.27 10.99 14.04
N GLU A 33 -17.28 11.24 14.90
CA GLU A 33 -17.43 11.13 16.36
C GLU A 33 -18.54 12.03 16.91
N THR A 34 -18.61 13.29 16.45
CA THR A 34 -19.67 14.22 16.86
C THR A 34 -21.05 13.66 16.53
N LYS A 35 -21.20 13.00 15.38
CA LYS A 35 -22.47 12.38 14.98
C LYS A 35 -22.81 11.14 15.77
N LEU A 36 -21.82 10.33 16.11
CA LEU A 36 -22.04 9.21 17.03
C LEU A 36 -22.53 9.74 18.38
N LEU A 37 -21.93 10.82 18.89
CA LEU A 37 -22.38 11.47 20.12
C LEU A 37 -23.81 12.03 20.02
N GLU A 38 -24.20 12.61 18.89
CA GLU A 38 -25.59 13.04 18.63
C GLU A 38 -26.60 11.87 18.64
N LEU A 39 -26.13 10.66 18.31
CA LEU A 39 -26.91 9.42 18.41
C LEU A 39 -26.83 8.76 19.80
N GLY A 40 -26.18 9.43 20.77
CA GLY A 40 -25.93 8.88 22.10
C GLY A 40 -24.95 7.70 22.10
N ILE A 41 -24.02 7.67 21.14
CA ILE A 41 -22.96 6.66 21.02
C ILE A 41 -21.62 7.36 21.30
N GLY A 42 -21.14 7.30 22.53
CA GLY A 42 -19.91 7.96 22.95
C GLY A 42 -18.78 6.99 23.31
N LEU A 43 -18.29 7.17 24.54
CA LEU A 43 -17.42 6.21 25.20
C LEU A 43 -18.21 4.94 25.52
N TYR A 44 -17.50 3.87 25.91
CA TYR A 44 -18.17 2.64 26.28
C TYR A 44 -18.90 2.81 27.62
N ASP A 45 -20.22 2.86 27.56
CA ASP A 45 -21.16 2.73 28.66
C ASP A 45 -22.38 1.92 28.18
N GLU A 46 -23.30 1.57 29.09
CA GLU A 46 -24.45 0.73 28.77
C GLU A 46 -25.36 1.38 27.72
N ASP A 47 -25.62 2.68 27.83
CA ASP A 47 -26.47 3.43 26.91
C ASP A 47 -25.86 3.52 25.51
N SER A 48 -24.57 3.86 25.42
CA SER A 48 -23.80 3.93 24.17
C SER A 48 -23.72 2.56 23.50
N TYR A 49 -23.57 1.49 24.29
CA TYR A 49 -23.63 0.12 23.78
C TYR A 49 -25.00 -0.18 23.18
N ILE A 50 -26.08 0.07 23.92
CA ILE A 50 -27.46 -0.15 23.46
C ILE A 50 -27.74 0.67 22.18
N ASN A 51 -27.32 1.93 22.14
CA ASN A 51 -27.51 2.82 21.00
C ASN A 51 -26.72 2.35 19.78
N LEU A 52 -25.49 1.85 19.95
CA LEU A 52 -24.72 1.28 18.84
C LEU A 52 -25.34 -0.01 18.30
N VAL A 53 -25.84 -0.90 19.18
CA VAL A 53 -26.57 -2.10 18.77
C VAL A 53 -27.83 -1.72 17.97
N LYS A 54 -28.63 -0.78 18.48
CA LYS A 54 -29.80 -0.26 17.76
C LYS A 54 -29.42 0.32 16.40
N TYR A 55 -28.37 1.14 16.35
CA TYR A 55 -27.88 1.74 15.11
C TYR A 55 -27.50 0.69 14.06
N LEU A 56 -26.73 -0.33 14.46
CA LEU A 56 -26.33 -1.42 13.58
C LEU A 56 -27.55 -2.24 13.09
N GLN A 57 -28.48 -2.54 13.99
CA GLN A 57 -29.71 -3.27 13.67
C GLN A 57 -30.60 -2.48 12.70
N THR A 58 -30.83 -1.19 12.95
CA THR A 58 -31.54 -0.30 12.02
C THR A 58 -30.84 -0.22 10.67
N GLY A 59 -29.51 -0.19 10.65
CA GLY A 59 -28.73 -0.23 9.41
C GLY A 59 -28.93 -1.52 8.61
N ILE A 60 -29.01 -2.68 9.29
CA ILE A 60 -29.30 -3.98 8.68
C ILE A 60 -30.71 -3.98 8.08
N GLU A 61 -31.71 -3.59 8.86
CA GLU A 61 -33.13 -3.55 8.44
C GLU A 61 -33.34 -2.61 7.26
N THR A 62 -32.76 -1.40 7.32
CA THR A 62 -32.82 -0.41 6.23
C THR A 62 -32.19 -0.96 4.95
N ALA A 63 -31.03 -1.62 5.04
CA ALA A 63 -30.39 -2.23 3.88
C ALA A 63 -31.24 -3.36 3.28
N GLU A 64 -31.91 -4.17 4.11
CA GLU A 64 -32.84 -5.21 3.65
C GLU A 64 -34.06 -4.62 2.94
N GLU A 65 -34.70 -3.61 3.52
CA GLU A 65 -35.86 -2.91 2.92
C GLU A 65 -35.50 -2.31 1.56
N GLU A 66 -34.36 -1.62 1.47
CA GLU A 66 -33.91 -0.99 0.22
C GLU A 66 -33.54 -2.01 -0.86
N ILE A 67 -32.98 -3.17 -0.48
CA ILE A 67 -32.77 -4.27 -1.43
C ILE A 67 -34.10 -4.75 -1.99
N GLU A 68 -35.09 -5.00 -1.14
CA GLU A 68 -36.39 -5.56 -1.54
C GLU A 68 -37.17 -4.57 -2.41
N LYS A 69 -37.21 -3.30 -2.01
CA LYS A 69 -37.80 -2.21 -2.79
C LYS A 69 -37.15 -2.04 -4.15
N THR A 70 -35.82 -2.13 -4.22
CA THR A 70 -35.07 -2.01 -5.49
C THR A 70 -35.33 -3.22 -6.39
N LYS A 71 -35.41 -4.43 -5.84
CA LYS A 71 -35.80 -5.64 -6.61
C LYS A 71 -37.20 -5.51 -7.21
N LYS A 72 -38.20 -5.09 -6.42
CA LYS A 72 -39.57 -4.84 -6.92
C LYS A 72 -39.58 -3.79 -8.04
N THR A 73 -38.71 -2.79 -7.94
CA THR A 73 -38.55 -1.79 -9.00
C THR A 73 -37.91 -2.39 -10.26
N LEU A 74 -36.92 -3.28 -10.12
CA LEU A 74 -36.29 -4.00 -11.22
C LEU A 74 -37.24 -4.96 -11.96
N GLU A 75 -38.22 -5.53 -11.26
CA GLU A 75 -39.26 -6.40 -11.84
C GLU A 75 -40.26 -5.65 -12.73
N ASN A 76 -40.35 -4.32 -12.61
CA ASN A 76 -41.18 -3.50 -13.49
C ASN A 76 -40.48 -3.33 -14.85
N ASN A 77 -41.05 -3.92 -15.91
CA ASN A 77 -40.50 -4.00 -17.28
C ASN A 77 -40.28 -2.66 -18.02
N GLN A 78 -40.44 -1.49 -17.36
CA GLN A 78 -40.38 -0.17 -18.00
C GLN A 78 -39.10 0.63 -17.71
N ILE A 79 -38.06 0.00 -17.14
CA ILE A 79 -36.76 0.66 -16.89
C ILE A 79 -35.74 0.31 -17.98
N ASP A 80 -34.93 1.30 -18.36
CA ASP A 80 -33.82 1.13 -19.30
C ASP A 80 -32.65 0.33 -18.67
N GLU A 81 -31.76 -0.20 -19.51
CA GLU A 81 -30.65 -1.06 -19.08
C GLU A 81 -29.62 -0.32 -18.22
N GLU A 82 -29.36 0.96 -18.45
CA GLU A 82 -28.43 1.75 -17.63
C GLU A 82 -28.97 1.88 -16.20
N THR A 83 -30.26 2.19 -16.07
CA THR A 83 -30.96 2.22 -14.79
C THR A 83 -30.97 0.85 -14.11
N LYS A 84 -31.13 -0.25 -14.86
CA LYS A 84 -31.04 -1.61 -14.32
C LYS A 84 -29.66 -1.90 -13.73
N GLU A 85 -28.58 -1.57 -14.43
CA GLU A 85 -27.22 -1.77 -13.94
C GLU A 85 -26.92 -0.91 -12.71
N ALA A 86 -27.40 0.34 -12.69
CA ALA A 86 -27.30 1.21 -11.52
C ALA A 86 -28.03 0.61 -10.29
N TYR A 87 -29.22 0.02 -10.48
CA TYR A 87 -29.95 -0.67 -9.41
C TYR A 87 -29.30 -1.98 -8.97
N LYS A 88 -28.73 -2.76 -9.88
CA LYS A 88 -27.93 -3.95 -9.51
C LYS A 88 -26.72 -3.56 -8.67
N LYS A 89 -26.03 -2.48 -9.05
CA LYS A 89 -24.93 -1.91 -8.26
C LYS A 89 -25.43 -1.47 -6.88
N TYR A 90 -26.54 -0.73 -6.81
CA TYR A 90 -27.12 -0.29 -5.54
C TYR A 90 -27.48 -1.46 -4.62
N ILE A 91 -28.12 -2.52 -5.13
CA ILE A 91 -28.40 -3.74 -4.36
C ILE A 91 -27.11 -4.38 -3.84
N LYS A 92 -26.05 -4.41 -4.65
CA LYS A 92 -24.74 -4.93 -4.23
C LYS A 92 -24.15 -4.09 -3.09
N ASP A 93 -24.24 -2.77 -3.20
CA ASP A 93 -23.78 -1.80 -2.20
C ASP A 93 -24.58 -1.98 -0.87
N CYS A 94 -25.91 -2.14 -0.92
CA CYS A 94 -26.73 -2.44 0.26
C CYS A 94 -26.39 -3.81 0.89
N LYS A 95 -26.16 -4.85 0.09
CA LYS A 95 -25.74 -6.17 0.58
C LYS A 95 -24.39 -6.09 1.31
N PHE A 96 -23.49 -5.24 0.81
CA PHE A 96 -22.21 -4.96 1.43
C PHE A 96 -22.38 -4.27 2.79
N LEU A 97 -23.16 -3.18 2.85
CA LEU A 97 -23.51 -2.48 4.10
C LEU A 97 -24.01 -3.46 5.17
N LYS A 98 -25.01 -4.26 4.80
CA LYS A 98 -25.64 -5.25 5.67
C LYS A 98 -24.63 -6.23 6.26
N LYS A 99 -23.68 -6.73 5.47
CA LYS A 99 -22.68 -7.71 5.93
C LYS A 99 -21.76 -7.14 6.99
N PHE A 100 -21.26 -5.92 6.78
CA PHE A 100 -20.39 -5.27 7.76
C PHE A 100 -21.16 -4.91 9.04
N TYR A 101 -22.38 -4.36 8.93
CA TYR A 101 -23.20 -4.10 10.12
C TYR A 101 -23.53 -5.37 10.90
N LYS A 102 -23.83 -6.48 10.20
CA LYS A 102 -24.01 -7.77 10.86
C LYS A 102 -22.75 -8.22 11.60
N HIS A 103 -21.56 -8.03 11.02
CA HIS A 103 -20.30 -8.36 11.68
C HIS A 103 -20.06 -7.48 12.93
N GLY A 104 -20.32 -6.17 12.83
CA GLY A 104 -20.30 -5.26 13.98
C GLY A 104 -21.27 -5.70 15.08
N GLY A 105 -22.49 -6.10 14.72
CA GLY A 105 -23.48 -6.63 15.66
C GLY A 105 -23.01 -7.91 16.36
N GLN A 106 -22.42 -8.85 15.61
CA GLN A 106 -21.85 -10.09 16.16
C GLN A 106 -20.73 -9.84 17.16
N LEU A 107 -19.86 -8.85 16.90
CA LEU A 107 -18.83 -8.44 17.86
C LEU A 107 -19.43 -7.89 19.15
N LEU A 108 -20.51 -7.10 19.06
CA LEU A 108 -21.22 -6.60 20.24
C LEU A 108 -21.96 -7.72 20.99
N GLU A 109 -22.58 -8.67 20.29
CA GLU A 109 -23.18 -9.85 20.94
C GLU A 109 -22.14 -10.65 21.73
N GLN A 110 -20.91 -10.76 21.23
CA GLN A 110 -19.81 -11.37 21.98
C GLN A 110 -19.48 -10.56 23.24
N THR A 111 -19.48 -9.23 23.18
CA THR A 111 -19.28 -8.30 24.31
C THR A 111 -20.22 -8.55 25.50
N GLN A 112 -21.46 -8.98 25.25
CA GLN A 112 -22.44 -9.28 26.30
C GLN A 112 -22.20 -10.60 27.04
N LYS A 113 -21.34 -11.48 26.52
CA LYS A 113 -21.03 -12.74 27.21
C LYS A 113 -20.30 -12.41 28.52
N SER A 114 -20.87 -12.86 29.64
CA SER A 114 -20.52 -12.44 31.01
C SER A 114 -19.08 -12.73 31.47
N ALA A 115 -18.30 -13.47 30.67
CA ALA A 115 -16.92 -13.83 30.98
C ALA A 115 -15.86 -12.85 30.45
N LEU A 116 -16.23 -11.84 29.64
CA LEU A 116 -15.23 -10.92 29.09
C LEU A 116 -14.80 -9.85 30.10
N GLN A 117 -13.51 -9.52 30.09
CA GLN A 117 -12.98 -8.40 30.85
C GLN A 117 -13.48 -7.05 30.30
N SER A 118 -13.50 -6.01 31.15
CA SER A 118 -13.97 -4.67 30.78
C SER A 118 -13.27 -4.10 29.54
N ALA A 119 -11.96 -4.25 29.45
CA ALA A 119 -11.18 -3.74 28.32
C ALA A 119 -11.43 -4.51 27.02
N GLU A 120 -11.64 -5.84 27.06
CA GLU A 120 -12.03 -6.60 25.88
C GLU A 120 -13.39 -6.11 25.36
N ARG A 121 -14.32 -5.81 26.28
CA ARG A 121 -15.62 -5.20 25.92
C ARG A 121 -15.46 -3.84 25.25
N ILE A 122 -14.58 -2.98 25.79
CA ILE A 122 -14.25 -1.67 25.20
C ILE A 122 -13.63 -1.84 23.81
N ASN A 123 -12.70 -2.78 23.64
CA ASN A 123 -12.04 -3.06 22.37
C ASN A 123 -13.02 -3.54 21.31
N ASN A 124 -13.93 -4.46 21.66
CA ASN A 124 -14.97 -4.92 20.74
C ASN A 124 -15.94 -3.80 20.38
N PHE A 125 -16.32 -2.96 21.35
CA PHE A 125 -17.16 -1.78 21.12
C PHE A 125 -16.50 -0.78 20.16
N ASN A 126 -15.22 -0.45 20.37
CA ASN A 126 -14.46 0.42 19.48
C ASN A 126 -14.29 -0.21 18.09
N THR A 127 -14.02 -1.51 17.99
CA THR A 127 -13.95 -2.23 16.71
C THR A 127 -15.27 -2.14 15.96
N ALA A 128 -16.41 -2.32 16.63
CA ALA A 128 -17.73 -2.16 16.02
C ALA A 128 -17.96 -0.73 15.49
N LYS A 129 -17.54 0.31 16.23
CA LYS A 129 -17.59 1.69 15.73
C LYS A 129 -16.66 1.90 14.52
N ARG A 130 -15.46 1.30 14.51
CA ARG A 130 -14.51 1.38 13.37
C ARG A 130 -15.04 0.68 12.12
N ILE A 131 -15.77 -0.43 12.29
CA ILE A 131 -16.54 -1.06 11.22
C ILE A 131 -17.57 -0.08 10.64
N VAL A 132 -18.34 0.60 11.49
CA VAL A 132 -19.31 1.62 11.03
C VAL A 132 -18.60 2.74 10.26
N TYR A 133 -17.51 3.30 10.79
CA TYR A 133 -16.72 4.32 10.09
C TYR A 133 -16.26 3.84 8.73
N SER A 134 -15.65 2.66 8.65
CA SER A 134 -15.07 2.10 7.42
C SER A 134 -16.13 1.85 6.35
N VAL A 135 -17.32 1.43 6.77
CA VAL A 135 -18.46 1.25 5.86
C VAL A 135 -18.97 2.59 5.36
N LEU A 136 -19.25 3.54 6.24
CA LEU A 136 -19.82 4.83 5.86
C LEU A 136 -18.85 5.66 5.00
N SER A 137 -17.55 5.60 5.30
CA SER A 137 -16.51 6.28 4.53
C SER A 137 -16.35 5.73 3.10
N GLU A 138 -16.66 4.46 2.84
CA GLU A 138 -16.67 3.91 1.47
C GLU A 138 -17.76 4.54 0.59
N PHE A 139 -18.89 4.95 1.20
CA PHE A 139 -20.01 5.58 0.49
C PHE A 139 -20.02 7.11 0.60
N ALA A 140 -19.11 7.68 1.39
CA ALA A 140 -18.99 9.12 1.52
C ALA A 140 -18.53 9.72 0.18
N PRO A 141 -19.22 10.74 -0.35
CA PRO A 141 -18.79 11.42 -1.55
C PRO A 141 -17.46 12.11 -1.25
N PHE A 142 -16.42 11.77 -2.01
CA PHE A 142 -15.16 12.50 -1.91
C PHE A 142 -15.42 14.00 -2.16
N PRO A 143 -14.89 14.89 -1.31
CA PRO A 143 -14.95 16.33 -1.58
C PRO A 143 -14.34 16.59 -2.97
N SER A 144 -15.06 17.33 -3.80
CA SER A 144 -14.66 17.53 -5.20
C SER A 144 -13.25 18.12 -5.30
N THR A 145 -12.44 17.56 -6.20
CA THR A 145 -11.00 17.83 -6.36
C THR A 145 -10.66 19.31 -6.59
N GLY A 146 -11.64 20.14 -6.98
CA GLY A 146 -11.47 21.58 -7.15
C GLY A 146 -11.04 22.29 -5.86
N ASN A 147 -11.45 21.81 -4.69
CA ASN A 147 -11.03 22.38 -3.40
C ASN A 147 -9.65 21.88 -2.91
N ILE A 148 -9.16 20.75 -3.42
CA ILE A 148 -7.88 20.16 -3.01
C ILE A 148 -6.68 21.00 -3.49
N PHE A 149 -6.72 21.57 -4.70
CA PHE A 149 -5.62 22.41 -5.20
C PHE A 149 -5.59 23.80 -4.55
N ALA A 150 -6.76 24.38 -4.22
CA ALA A 150 -6.85 25.61 -3.43
C ALA A 150 -6.33 25.40 -1.99
N PHE A 151 -6.50 24.19 -1.45
CA PHE A 151 -5.96 23.78 -0.15
C PHE A 151 -4.45 23.49 -0.20
N LEU A 152 -3.97 22.73 -1.19
CA LEU A 152 -2.52 22.51 -1.42
C LEU A 152 -1.76 23.81 -1.63
N GLY A 153 -2.39 24.89 -2.10
CA GLY A 153 -1.78 26.21 -2.20
C GLY A 153 -1.68 26.99 -0.87
N LYS A 154 -2.42 26.59 0.18
CA LYS A 154 -2.48 27.29 1.48
C LYS A 154 -1.93 26.48 2.67
N THR A 155 -1.71 25.18 2.53
CA THR A 155 -1.35 24.27 3.64
C THR A 155 -0.18 23.33 3.29
N ILE A 156 0.83 23.80 2.54
CA ILE A 156 2.17 23.18 2.59
C ILE A 156 2.94 23.80 3.77
N ASP A 157 2.31 23.86 4.94
CA ASP A 157 3.08 23.99 6.15
C ASP A 157 3.81 22.67 6.31
N ARG A 158 5.13 22.73 6.35
CA ARG A 158 5.94 21.60 6.75
C ARG A 158 5.50 21.24 8.16
N VAL A 159 4.66 20.21 8.27
CA VAL A 159 4.17 19.77 9.56
C VAL A 159 5.31 19.03 10.24
N ASP A 160 6.09 19.74 11.06
CA ASP A 160 7.08 19.10 11.90
C ASP A 160 6.34 18.16 12.86
N LEU A 161 6.73 16.88 12.82
CA LEU A 161 6.18 15.87 13.72
C LEU A 161 7.14 15.69 14.88
N THR A 162 6.62 15.89 16.09
CA THR A 162 7.35 15.70 17.33
C THR A 162 6.61 14.67 18.17
N LEU A 163 7.37 13.82 18.87
CA LEU A 163 6.83 12.91 19.88
C LEU A 163 7.36 13.31 21.26
N PRO A 164 6.64 13.03 22.35
CA PRO A 164 7.19 13.14 23.69
C PRO A 164 8.48 12.31 23.81
N TYR A 165 9.50 12.84 24.47
CA TYR A 165 10.74 12.13 24.76
C TYR A 165 10.97 12.00 26.26
N VAL A 166 11.28 10.78 26.71
CA VAL A 166 11.62 10.48 28.11
C VAL A 166 13.13 10.22 28.21
N ASN A 167 13.81 11.01 29.04
CA ASN A 167 15.25 10.86 29.28
C ASN A 167 15.54 9.49 29.89
N GLU A 168 16.71 8.94 29.58
CA GLU A 168 17.10 7.60 30.01
C GLU A 168 17.05 7.40 31.53
N SER A 169 17.45 8.41 32.30
CA SER A 169 17.37 8.41 33.77
C SER A 169 15.95 8.26 34.30
N ASP A 170 14.96 8.73 33.54
CA ASP A 170 13.57 8.84 33.97
C ASP A 170 12.74 7.63 33.49
N ARG A 171 13.27 6.84 32.55
CA ARG A 171 12.56 5.67 31.98
C ARG A 171 12.34 4.54 32.97
N GLY A 172 13.12 4.51 34.06
CA GLY A 172 12.96 3.56 35.17
C GLY A 172 12.12 4.11 36.32
N ALA A 173 11.63 5.35 36.23
CA ALA A 173 10.69 5.89 37.20
C ALA A 173 9.26 5.48 36.83
N LEU A 174 8.41 5.34 37.84
CA LEU A 174 6.97 5.13 37.64
C LEU A 174 6.39 6.32 36.89
N ILE A 175 5.58 6.07 35.87
CA ILE A 175 5.04 7.15 35.04
C ILE A 175 3.97 7.97 35.77
N GLY A 176 3.31 7.41 36.78
CA GLY A 176 2.28 8.08 37.56
C GLY A 176 0.91 8.17 36.86
N VAL A 177 -0.10 8.63 37.60
CA VAL A 177 -1.52 8.51 37.20
C VAL A 177 -1.84 9.30 35.93
N ILE A 178 -1.27 10.50 35.79
CA ILE A 178 -1.52 11.38 34.64
C ILE A 178 -1.00 10.71 33.36
N GLN A 179 0.26 10.30 33.32
CA GLN A 179 0.82 9.60 32.17
C GLN A 179 0.16 8.23 31.96
N GLY A 180 -0.14 7.47 33.02
CA GLY A 180 -0.82 6.18 32.92
C GLY A 180 -2.16 6.27 32.18
N SER A 181 -2.92 7.35 32.41
CA SER A 181 -4.16 7.64 31.66
C SER A 181 -3.97 8.05 30.20
N GLN A 182 -2.76 8.41 29.78
CA GLN A 182 -2.43 8.77 28.40
C GLN A 182 -1.96 7.56 27.59
N GLU A 183 -1.54 6.48 28.24
CA GLU A 183 -1.10 5.25 27.58
C GLU A 183 -2.24 4.56 26.82
N ALA A 184 -1.86 3.64 25.94
CA ALA A 184 -2.83 2.91 25.13
C ALA A 184 -3.69 1.98 26.01
N THR A 185 -4.94 1.75 25.60
CA THR A 185 -5.93 0.99 26.40
C THR A 185 -5.97 -0.50 26.06
N ASN A 186 -5.30 -0.92 24.98
CA ASN A 186 -5.32 -2.29 24.47
C ASN A 186 -4.06 -3.10 24.83
N LEU A 187 -3.44 -2.76 25.97
CA LEU A 187 -2.18 -3.34 26.44
C LEU A 187 -2.42 -4.55 27.34
N ILE A 188 -1.62 -5.59 27.10
CA ILE A 188 -1.65 -6.83 27.87
C ILE A 188 -0.24 -7.22 28.34
N SER A 189 -0.18 -7.95 29.44
CA SER A 189 1.05 -8.63 29.84
C SER A 189 1.29 -9.87 28.98
N VAL A 190 2.54 -10.13 28.61
CA VAL A 190 2.92 -11.34 27.85
C VAL A 190 2.63 -12.63 28.64
N SER A 191 2.70 -12.57 29.98
CA SER A 191 2.38 -13.72 30.85
C SER A 191 0.89 -13.94 31.01
N GLU A 192 0.07 -12.93 30.77
CA GLU A 192 -1.38 -12.92 31.00
C GLU A 192 -2.10 -12.32 29.79
N PRO A 193 -2.15 -13.04 28.65
CA PRO A 193 -2.63 -12.49 27.38
C PRO A 193 -4.11 -12.14 27.34
N ASP A 194 -4.86 -12.58 28.35
CA ASP A 194 -6.28 -12.29 28.54
C ASP A 194 -6.52 -11.13 29.52
N HIS A 195 -5.47 -10.59 30.17
CA HIS A 195 -5.54 -9.48 31.11
C HIS A 195 -5.12 -8.15 30.47
N PHE A 196 -6.07 -7.25 30.34
CA PHE A 196 -5.81 -5.89 29.89
C PHE A 196 -5.53 -4.97 31.07
N LEU A 197 -4.47 -4.17 30.95
CA LEU A 197 -4.01 -3.32 32.03
C LEU A 197 -4.85 -2.03 32.14
N THR A 198 -5.22 -1.64 33.35
CA THR A 198 -5.93 -0.39 33.63
C THR A 198 -4.97 0.80 33.67
N PRO A 199 -5.46 2.05 33.51
CA PRO A 199 -4.65 3.25 33.72
C PRO A 199 -3.94 3.29 35.08
N GLU A 200 -4.58 2.78 36.14
CA GLU A 200 -3.99 2.68 37.48
C GLU A 200 -2.85 1.67 37.50
N GLU A 201 -3.00 0.50 36.89
CA GLU A 201 -1.90 -0.47 36.77
C GLU A 201 -0.74 0.12 35.96
N LEU A 202 -1.02 0.74 34.81
CA LEU A 202 -0.02 1.40 33.97
C LEU A 202 0.68 2.55 34.72
N SER A 203 -0.02 3.26 35.60
CA SER A 203 0.58 4.33 36.44
C SER A 203 1.67 3.83 37.39
N GLN A 204 1.60 2.54 37.76
CA GLN A 204 2.56 1.85 38.62
C GLN A 204 3.66 1.14 37.82
N MET A 205 3.71 1.37 36.51
CA MET A 205 4.76 0.84 35.64
C MET A 205 5.69 1.97 35.21
N THR A 206 6.89 1.57 34.83
CA THR A 206 7.88 2.43 34.18
C THR A 206 7.63 2.50 32.68
N THR A 207 8.19 3.51 32.01
CA THR A 207 8.10 3.64 30.55
C THR A 207 8.68 2.41 29.82
N ASN A 208 9.75 1.83 30.34
CA ASN A 208 10.37 0.64 29.75
C ASN A 208 9.47 -0.59 29.86
N GLU A 209 8.88 -0.84 31.03
CA GLU A 209 7.97 -1.96 31.24
C GLU A 209 6.74 -1.85 30.35
N ILE A 210 6.16 -0.64 30.22
CA ILE A 210 5.02 -0.40 29.33
C ILE A 210 5.37 -0.67 27.87
N ALA A 211 6.57 -0.31 27.43
CA ALA A 211 7.05 -0.60 26.07
C ALA A 211 7.32 -2.10 25.82
N ASP A 212 7.46 -2.91 26.88
CA ASP A 212 7.58 -4.38 26.80
C ASP A 212 6.23 -5.10 26.83
N LEU A 213 5.14 -4.41 27.19
CA LEU A 213 3.78 -4.93 27.03
C LEU A 213 3.46 -5.19 25.55
N ASP A 214 2.54 -6.11 25.32
CA ASP A 214 2.06 -6.43 23.99
C ASP A 214 0.61 -5.94 23.80
N ILE A 215 0.12 -6.10 22.58
CA ILE A 215 -1.29 -5.91 22.22
C ILE A 215 -2.05 -7.24 22.31
N SER A 216 -3.38 -7.21 22.39
CA SER A 216 -4.18 -8.44 22.36
C SER A 216 -3.88 -9.33 21.13
N PRO A 217 -3.86 -10.67 21.25
CA PRO A 217 -3.79 -11.58 20.10
C PRO A 217 -4.91 -11.35 19.06
N LYS A 218 -6.06 -10.85 19.52
CA LYS A 218 -7.24 -10.53 18.70
C LYS A 218 -7.17 -9.13 18.05
N HIS A 219 -6.10 -8.37 18.26
CA HIS A 219 -5.95 -7.02 17.71
C HIS A 219 -6.20 -6.97 16.20
N ILE A 220 -7.03 -6.05 15.72
CA ILE A 220 -7.54 -6.08 14.34
C ILE A 220 -6.48 -5.79 13.27
N ALA A 221 -5.39 -5.08 13.58
CA ALA A 221 -4.39 -4.70 12.58
C ALA A 221 -3.06 -5.45 12.64
N TRP A 222 -2.69 -6.02 13.80
CA TRP A 222 -1.30 -6.31 14.12
C TRP A 222 -1.15 -7.59 14.93
N LYS A 223 -0.06 -8.31 14.69
CA LYS A 223 0.30 -9.55 15.38
C LYS A 223 1.03 -9.21 16.69
N THR A 224 0.77 -10.01 17.73
CA THR A 224 1.64 -10.03 18.92
C THR A 224 3.08 -10.35 18.53
N GLU A 225 4.02 -9.96 19.37
CA GLU A 225 5.43 -10.21 19.14
C GLU A 225 5.74 -11.71 19.03
N LYS A 226 5.12 -12.52 19.89
CA LYS A 226 5.18 -13.98 19.83
C LYS A 226 4.72 -14.53 18.47
N ASN A 227 3.58 -14.05 17.96
CA ASN A 227 3.05 -14.50 16.67
C ASN A 227 3.88 -13.99 15.50
N ARG A 228 4.41 -12.77 15.58
CA ARG A 228 5.30 -12.20 14.55
C ARG A 228 6.58 -13.00 14.42
N LEU A 229 7.25 -13.30 15.53
CA LEU A 229 8.52 -14.03 15.54
C LEU A 229 8.36 -15.51 15.13
N SER A 230 7.20 -16.11 15.39
CA SER A 230 6.89 -17.48 14.95
C SER A 230 6.42 -17.59 13.48
N THR A 231 6.08 -16.46 12.84
CA THR A 231 5.69 -16.39 11.42
C THR A 231 6.62 -15.44 10.63
N PRO A 232 7.92 -15.74 10.53
CA PRO A 232 8.91 -14.83 9.94
C PRO A 232 8.68 -14.55 8.44
N ASN A 233 7.91 -15.40 7.75
CA ASN A 233 7.54 -15.23 6.35
C ASN A 233 6.03 -14.96 6.15
N SER A 234 5.52 -13.99 6.91
CA SER A 234 4.11 -13.59 6.89
C SER A 234 3.59 -13.18 5.51
N TRP A 235 4.46 -12.72 4.60
CA TRP A 235 4.11 -12.45 3.21
C TRP A 235 3.77 -13.75 2.46
N GLN A 236 4.63 -14.77 2.55
CA GLN A 236 4.39 -16.06 1.90
C GLN A 236 3.14 -16.75 2.46
N ASP A 237 2.89 -16.61 3.76
CA ASP A 237 1.67 -17.12 4.40
C ASP A 237 0.41 -16.50 3.77
N LEU A 238 0.43 -15.18 3.53
CA LEU A 238 -0.68 -14.47 2.89
C LEU A 238 -0.88 -14.89 1.43
N GLU A 239 0.19 -15.15 0.67
CA GLU A 239 0.12 -15.67 -0.70
C GLU A 239 -0.42 -17.09 -0.75
N ASN A 240 0.00 -17.94 0.19
CA ASN A 240 -0.45 -19.33 0.30
C ASN A 240 -1.94 -19.39 0.64
N TRP A 241 -2.36 -18.59 1.62
CA TRP A 241 -3.76 -18.41 2.00
C TRP A 241 -4.61 -17.94 0.81
N THR A 242 -4.16 -16.88 0.12
CA THR A 242 -4.81 -16.33 -1.08
C THR A 242 -4.94 -17.38 -2.17
N THR A 243 -3.86 -18.13 -2.44
CA THR A 243 -3.86 -19.20 -3.45
C THR A 243 -4.83 -20.31 -3.09
N LYS A 244 -4.88 -20.73 -1.83
CA LYS A 244 -5.81 -21.74 -1.34
C LYS A 244 -7.27 -21.29 -1.52
N LYS A 245 -7.63 -20.10 -1.04
CA LYS A 245 -9.00 -19.56 -1.18
C LYS A 245 -9.41 -19.43 -2.64
N MET A 246 -8.51 -18.97 -3.51
CA MET A 246 -8.84 -18.89 -4.94
C MET A 246 -9.08 -20.27 -5.56
N LYS A 247 -8.29 -21.29 -5.20
CA LYS A 247 -8.55 -22.66 -5.65
C LYS A 247 -9.92 -23.18 -5.19
N GLU A 248 -10.37 -22.81 -4.00
CA GLU A 248 -11.71 -23.15 -3.50
C GLU A 248 -12.82 -22.47 -4.31
N VAL A 249 -12.63 -21.20 -4.68
CA VAL A 249 -13.53 -20.48 -5.58
C VAL A 249 -13.60 -21.17 -6.95
N LEU A 250 -12.45 -21.48 -7.55
CA LEU A 250 -12.38 -22.12 -8.87
C LEU A 250 -12.99 -23.53 -8.90
N LYS A 251 -12.90 -24.28 -7.80
CA LYS A 251 -13.57 -25.60 -7.70
C LYS A 251 -15.09 -25.49 -7.78
N LYS A 252 -15.66 -24.36 -7.36
CA LYS A 252 -17.11 -24.08 -7.34
C LYS A 252 -17.60 -23.38 -8.62
N ASP A 253 -16.69 -22.92 -9.48
CA ASP A 253 -17.05 -22.30 -10.75
C ASP A 253 -17.34 -23.38 -11.82
N ASP A 254 -18.59 -23.50 -12.24
CA ASP A 254 -19.04 -24.52 -13.21
C ASP A 254 -18.33 -24.42 -14.57
N SER A 255 -17.84 -23.23 -14.94
CA SER A 255 -17.17 -22.99 -16.23
C SER A 255 -15.68 -23.36 -16.23
N LEU A 256 -15.06 -23.45 -15.04
CA LEU A 256 -13.62 -23.66 -14.85
C LEU A 256 -13.32 -24.99 -14.12
N GLY A 257 -14.00 -25.22 -13.00
CA GLY A 257 -13.99 -26.45 -12.21
C GLY A 257 -12.63 -26.87 -11.64
N LYS A 258 -12.53 -28.16 -11.30
CA LYS A 258 -11.38 -28.75 -10.59
C LYS A 258 -10.04 -28.64 -11.35
N LYS A 259 -10.07 -28.61 -12.68
CA LYS A 259 -8.84 -28.54 -13.50
C LYS A 259 -8.17 -27.18 -13.38
N ALA A 260 -8.94 -26.10 -13.52
CA ALA A 260 -8.47 -24.73 -13.30
C ALA A 260 -7.92 -24.56 -11.87
N ALA A 261 -8.65 -25.07 -10.86
CA ALA A 261 -8.19 -25.03 -9.47
C ALA A 261 -6.86 -25.77 -9.23
N LYS A 262 -6.57 -26.85 -9.98
CA LYS A 262 -5.30 -27.57 -9.88
C LYS A 262 -4.14 -26.77 -10.46
N GLU A 263 -4.38 -26.04 -11.55
CA GLU A 263 -3.37 -25.23 -12.26
C GLU A 263 -3.13 -23.86 -11.64
N TYR A 264 -4.11 -23.34 -10.88
CA TYR A 264 -4.00 -22.01 -10.31
C TYR A 264 -2.79 -21.86 -9.39
N SER A 265 -2.02 -20.81 -9.64
CA SER A 265 -1.01 -20.28 -8.73
C SER A 265 -1.01 -18.76 -8.90
N LEU A 266 -0.88 -18.05 -7.79
CA LEU A 266 -0.83 -16.59 -7.80
C LEU A 266 0.35 -16.07 -8.66
N GLU A 267 1.46 -16.80 -8.66
CA GLU A 267 2.65 -16.47 -9.44
C GLU A 267 2.39 -16.46 -10.95
N ASN A 268 1.66 -17.44 -11.50
CA ASN A 268 1.38 -17.50 -12.93
C ASN A 268 0.15 -16.69 -13.33
N ALA A 269 -0.86 -16.62 -12.46
CA ALA A 269 -2.10 -15.88 -12.71
C ALA A 269 -1.84 -14.41 -13.06
N LYS A 270 -0.84 -13.78 -12.43
CA LYS A 270 -0.50 -12.37 -12.68
C LYS A 270 0.31 -12.12 -13.95
N LYS A 271 0.82 -13.15 -14.64
CA LYS A 271 1.75 -12.99 -15.78
C LYS A 271 1.05 -12.72 -17.11
N VAL A 272 -0.21 -13.15 -17.27
CA VAL A 272 -1.02 -12.86 -18.45
C VAL A 272 -2.37 -12.32 -17.99
N VAL A 273 -2.61 -11.04 -18.27
CA VAL A 273 -3.81 -10.32 -17.84
C VAL A 273 -4.52 -9.69 -19.03
N PHE A 274 -5.81 -9.49 -18.89
CA PHE A 274 -6.72 -8.99 -19.90
C PHE A 274 -7.25 -7.62 -19.47
N PHE A 275 -7.19 -6.65 -20.37
CA PHE A 275 -7.73 -5.31 -20.13
C PHE A 275 -9.22 -5.36 -19.74
N ASP A 276 -9.60 -4.53 -18.77
CA ASP A 276 -11.00 -4.35 -18.35
C ASP A 276 -11.39 -2.86 -18.44
N GLU A 277 -10.79 -1.99 -17.62
CA GLU A 277 -11.19 -0.59 -17.52
C GLU A 277 -10.03 0.34 -17.12
N ILE A 278 -9.90 1.51 -17.74
CA ILE A 278 -9.03 2.59 -17.22
C ILE A 278 -9.73 3.28 -16.05
N LYS A 279 -9.08 3.35 -14.89
CA LYS A 279 -9.63 4.07 -13.73
C LYS A 279 -9.54 5.57 -13.92
N THR A 280 -10.59 6.31 -13.56
CA THR A 280 -10.63 7.79 -13.70
C THR A 280 -10.66 8.54 -12.37
N THR A 281 -10.55 7.82 -11.25
CA THR A 281 -10.73 8.37 -9.89
C THR A 281 -9.48 8.32 -9.01
N ALA A 282 -8.34 7.83 -9.52
CA ALA A 282 -7.15 7.65 -8.69
C ALA A 282 -6.10 8.78 -8.86
N THR A 283 -5.03 8.69 -8.07
CA THR A 283 -3.89 9.62 -8.02
C THR A 283 -2.69 9.20 -8.88
N SER A 284 -2.71 7.96 -9.40
CA SER A 284 -1.63 7.39 -10.20
C SER A 284 -2.16 6.59 -11.38
N PRO A 285 -1.45 6.55 -12.54
CA PRO A 285 -1.89 5.83 -13.71
C PRO A 285 -2.14 4.36 -13.41
N LYS A 286 -3.39 3.93 -13.54
CA LYS A 286 -3.81 2.55 -13.26
C LYS A 286 -5.05 2.14 -14.05
N MET A 287 -5.16 0.84 -14.29
CA MET A 287 -6.32 0.20 -14.92
C MET A 287 -6.70 -1.07 -14.16
N ASP A 288 -7.98 -1.42 -14.21
CA ASP A 288 -8.44 -2.76 -13.84
C ASP A 288 -8.12 -3.71 -14.99
N VAL A 289 -7.66 -4.91 -14.61
CA VAL A 289 -7.40 -6.03 -15.51
C VAL A 289 -7.91 -7.30 -14.84
N GLN A 290 -8.04 -8.38 -15.60
CA GLN A 290 -8.42 -9.70 -15.07
C GLN A 290 -7.42 -10.74 -15.55
N ASP A 291 -7.19 -11.81 -14.79
CA ASP A 291 -6.42 -12.93 -15.31
C ASP A 291 -7.28 -13.89 -16.17
N ALA A 292 -6.68 -14.98 -16.65
CA ALA A 292 -7.37 -15.97 -17.48
C ALA A 292 -8.51 -16.72 -16.75
N TYR A 293 -8.56 -16.66 -15.42
CA TYR A 293 -9.65 -17.19 -14.60
C TYR A 293 -10.74 -16.14 -14.35
N GLY A 294 -10.49 -14.89 -14.75
CA GLY A 294 -11.38 -13.75 -14.53
C GLY A 294 -11.31 -13.18 -13.12
N GLN A 295 -10.26 -13.51 -12.38
CA GLN A 295 -9.97 -12.89 -11.09
C GLN A 295 -9.46 -11.46 -11.37
N PRO A 296 -10.04 -10.42 -10.74
CA PRO A 296 -9.60 -9.04 -10.95
C PRO A 296 -8.26 -8.73 -10.29
N TRP A 297 -7.54 -7.82 -10.94
CA TRP A 297 -6.27 -7.22 -10.54
C TRP A 297 -6.27 -5.72 -10.90
N LYS A 298 -5.36 -4.96 -10.33
CA LYS A 298 -5.02 -3.61 -10.83
C LYS A 298 -3.63 -3.63 -11.42
N LEU A 299 -3.46 -3.01 -12.59
CA LEU A 299 -2.16 -2.76 -13.21
C LEU A 299 -1.82 -1.27 -13.06
N LYS A 300 -0.65 -0.95 -12.50
CA LYS A 300 -0.18 0.44 -12.28
C LYS A 300 1.20 0.70 -12.88
N TRP A 301 1.50 1.99 -13.09
CA TRP A 301 2.80 2.49 -13.55
C TRP A 301 3.28 3.71 -12.75
N GLY A 302 4.52 4.10 -13.00
CA GLY A 302 5.14 5.30 -12.43
C GLY A 302 5.85 5.02 -11.11
N ASN A 303 6.08 6.09 -10.33
CA ASN A 303 7.06 6.03 -9.24
C ASN A 303 6.73 5.07 -8.08
N GLU A 304 5.50 4.61 -7.96
CA GLU A 304 5.03 3.76 -6.86
C GLU A 304 5.37 2.28 -7.10
N MET A 305 5.61 1.88 -8.35
CA MET A 305 5.59 0.46 -8.73
C MET A 305 6.68 -0.42 -8.12
N GLN A 306 7.81 0.18 -7.75
CA GLN A 306 8.88 -0.53 -7.05
C GLN A 306 8.80 -0.36 -5.52
N ILE A 307 8.22 0.75 -5.05
CA ILE A 307 8.17 1.13 -3.63
C ILE A 307 7.05 0.41 -2.89
N GLU A 308 5.86 0.35 -3.49
CA GLU A 308 4.68 -0.26 -2.87
C GLU A 308 4.91 -1.76 -2.54
N PRO A 309 5.45 -2.61 -3.44
CA PRO A 309 5.78 -4.00 -3.10
C PRO A 309 6.75 -4.14 -1.92
N VAL A 310 7.72 -3.22 -1.80
CA VAL A 310 8.73 -3.20 -0.73
C VAL A 310 8.06 -2.82 0.58
N ASN A 311 7.29 -1.73 0.60
CA ASN A 311 6.70 -1.21 1.83
C ASN A 311 5.63 -2.13 2.41
N ASN A 312 4.81 -2.77 1.56
CA ASN A 312 3.82 -3.75 2.02
C ASN A 312 4.51 -4.95 2.69
N ARG A 313 5.67 -5.40 2.16
CA ARG A 313 6.47 -6.47 2.78
C ARG A 313 7.14 -6.02 4.08
N LEU A 314 7.66 -4.79 4.14
CA LEU A 314 8.20 -4.23 5.38
C LEU A 314 7.10 -4.14 6.45
N TYR A 315 5.90 -3.69 6.10
CA TYR A 315 4.74 -3.66 7.00
C TYR A 315 4.40 -5.05 7.56
N MET A 316 4.36 -6.06 6.70
CA MET A 316 4.11 -7.46 7.11
C MET A 316 5.24 -8.03 7.99
N LYS A 317 6.51 -7.69 7.72
CA LYS A 317 7.65 -8.08 8.58
C LYS A 317 7.63 -7.39 9.96
N MET A 318 7.08 -6.19 10.03
CA MET A 318 6.93 -5.44 11.28
C MET A 318 5.81 -5.95 12.18
N GLY A 319 4.83 -6.68 11.62
CA GLY A 319 3.76 -7.32 12.39
C GLY A 319 2.36 -7.10 11.82
N GLY A 320 2.20 -6.44 10.67
CA GLY A 320 0.91 -6.33 9.99
C GLY A 320 0.24 -7.69 9.79
N LYS A 321 -1.07 -7.77 10.06
CA LYS A 321 -1.86 -9.00 9.82
C LYS A 321 -2.19 -9.21 8.35
N PHE A 322 -2.35 -8.12 7.61
CA PHE A 322 -2.75 -8.13 6.20
C PHE A 322 -2.13 -6.93 5.47
N THR A 323 -2.02 -7.02 4.14
CA THR A 323 -1.69 -5.89 3.27
C THR A 323 -2.15 -6.23 1.84
N ASP A 324 -2.18 -5.26 0.93
CA ASP A 324 -2.41 -5.59 -0.47
C ASP A 324 -1.25 -6.43 -1.02
N LEU A 325 -1.60 -7.53 -1.71
CA LEU A 325 -0.64 -8.35 -2.43
C LEU A 325 -0.24 -7.65 -3.73
N VAL A 326 0.90 -6.99 -3.65
CA VAL A 326 1.48 -6.13 -4.69
C VAL A 326 2.80 -6.69 -5.21
N TYR A 327 2.96 -6.63 -6.53
CA TYR A 327 4.09 -7.20 -7.27
C TYR A 327 4.64 -6.22 -8.30
N ALA A 328 5.92 -5.90 -8.23
CA ALA A 328 6.63 -5.35 -9.38
C ALA A 328 6.79 -6.45 -10.44
N ASN A 329 6.62 -6.10 -11.71
CA ASN A 329 6.78 -7.03 -12.82
C ASN A 329 8.18 -6.91 -13.42
N LYS A 330 8.76 -8.06 -13.77
CA LYS A 330 10.00 -8.11 -14.56
C LYS A 330 9.75 -7.50 -15.95
N PRO A 331 10.78 -6.97 -16.62
CA PRO A 331 10.64 -6.63 -18.02
C PRO A 331 10.44 -7.90 -18.87
N GLY A 332 9.68 -7.79 -19.96
CA GLY A 332 9.53 -8.89 -20.92
C GLY A 332 8.37 -9.87 -20.61
N VAL A 333 8.30 -10.95 -21.40
CA VAL A 333 7.29 -12.02 -21.26
C VAL A 333 7.37 -12.79 -19.94
N GLU A 334 8.48 -12.69 -19.22
CA GLU A 334 8.65 -13.27 -17.88
C GLU A 334 7.91 -12.49 -16.79
N GLY A 335 7.59 -11.22 -17.04
CA GLY A 335 6.91 -10.35 -16.09
C GLY A 335 5.41 -10.37 -16.26
N LEU A 336 4.90 -9.49 -17.14
CA LEU A 336 3.47 -9.37 -17.43
C LEU A 336 3.24 -9.08 -18.91
N VAL A 337 2.28 -9.80 -19.48
CA VAL A 337 1.70 -9.56 -20.80
C VAL A 337 0.27 -9.06 -20.60
N LEU A 338 -0.01 -7.84 -21.07
CA LEU A 338 -1.37 -7.30 -21.14
C LEU A 338 -1.97 -7.65 -22.50
N ILE A 339 -3.14 -8.28 -22.50
CA ILE A 339 -3.91 -8.58 -23.71
C ILE A 339 -5.10 -7.63 -23.78
N LEU A 340 -5.25 -6.99 -24.93
CA LEU A 340 -6.29 -6.00 -25.18
C LEU A 340 -7.62 -6.65 -25.60
N GLY A 341 -8.65 -5.80 -25.72
CA GLY A 341 -9.99 -6.16 -26.13
C GLY A 341 -10.06 -6.84 -27.50
N ASP A 342 -11.24 -7.40 -27.78
CA ASP A 342 -11.47 -8.11 -29.04
C ASP A 342 -11.47 -7.13 -30.23
N PRO A 343 -10.64 -7.36 -31.27
CA PRO A 343 -10.60 -6.48 -32.44
C PRO A 343 -11.90 -6.50 -33.25
N SER A 344 -12.76 -7.53 -33.10
CA SER A 344 -14.07 -7.58 -33.76
C SER A 344 -15.11 -6.64 -33.15
N VAL A 345 -14.86 -6.14 -31.93
CA VAL A 345 -15.71 -5.16 -31.26
C VAL A 345 -15.14 -3.77 -31.52
N ALA A 346 -15.99 -2.78 -31.85
CA ALA A 346 -15.56 -1.41 -32.10
C ALA A 346 -14.72 -0.86 -30.94
N GLY A 347 -13.63 -0.17 -31.26
CA GLY A 347 -12.70 0.37 -30.26
C GLY A 347 -13.28 1.58 -29.53
N SER A 348 -13.14 1.61 -28.21
CA SER A 348 -13.44 2.76 -27.34
C SER A 348 -12.57 2.71 -26.07
N CYS A 349 -12.59 3.75 -25.23
CA CYS A 349 -11.90 3.68 -23.93
C CYS A 349 -12.52 2.67 -22.94
N THR A 350 -13.68 2.10 -23.26
CA THR A 350 -14.31 0.98 -22.55
C THR A 350 -14.05 -0.38 -23.22
N ASN A 351 -13.58 -0.39 -24.48
CA ASN A 351 -13.12 -1.57 -25.20
C ASN A 351 -11.83 -1.24 -25.95
N ILE A 352 -10.72 -1.19 -25.21
CA ILE A 352 -9.42 -0.87 -25.78
C ILE A 352 -8.89 -2.11 -26.48
N ASN A 353 -8.91 -2.12 -27.81
CA ASN A 353 -8.51 -3.25 -28.65
C ASN A 353 -7.25 -2.98 -29.50
N THR A 354 -6.71 -1.77 -29.45
CA THR A 354 -5.44 -1.41 -30.11
C THR A 354 -4.51 -0.66 -29.16
N TYR A 355 -3.21 -0.72 -29.44
CA TYR A 355 -2.22 0.00 -28.64
C TYR A 355 -2.37 1.53 -28.76
N THR A 356 -2.68 2.05 -29.95
CA THR A 356 -2.89 3.48 -30.16
C THR A 356 -4.05 3.98 -29.30
N LEU A 357 -5.17 3.27 -29.32
CA LEU A 357 -6.32 3.58 -28.49
C LEU A 357 -5.99 3.49 -26.99
N LEU A 358 -5.19 2.51 -26.57
CA LEU A 358 -4.72 2.42 -25.17
C LEU A 358 -3.98 3.69 -24.75
N ARG A 359 -3.02 4.12 -25.58
CA ARG A 359 -2.21 5.30 -25.32
C ARG A 359 -3.06 6.56 -25.28
N ASP A 360 -3.93 6.74 -26.27
CA ASP A 360 -4.78 7.93 -26.39
C ASP A 360 -5.74 8.03 -25.19
N CYS A 361 -6.41 6.93 -24.81
CA CYS A 361 -7.28 6.92 -23.64
C CYS A 361 -6.55 7.19 -22.32
N LEU A 362 -5.28 6.79 -22.18
CA LEU A 362 -4.47 7.11 -20.99
C LEU A 362 -4.00 8.58 -20.98
N LEU A 363 -3.69 9.15 -22.14
CA LEU A 363 -3.38 10.58 -22.30
C LEU A 363 -4.59 11.47 -22.04
N ASP A 364 -5.77 11.04 -22.48
CA ASP A 364 -7.04 11.77 -22.29
C ASP A 364 -7.64 11.55 -20.89
N SER A 365 -7.14 10.56 -20.16
CA SER A 365 -7.56 10.31 -18.78
C SER A 365 -7.11 11.45 -17.83
N LYS A 366 -7.68 11.48 -16.61
CA LYS A 366 -7.24 12.42 -15.57
C LYS A 366 -5.75 12.30 -15.19
N TYR A 367 -5.12 11.17 -15.51
CA TYR A 367 -3.69 11.00 -15.28
C TYR A 367 -2.82 11.77 -16.27
N ASN A 368 -3.34 12.00 -17.50
CA ASN A 368 -2.55 12.51 -18.62
C ASN A 368 -1.23 11.73 -18.71
N PHE A 369 -1.31 10.44 -18.99
CA PHE A 369 -0.16 9.52 -18.87
C PHE A 369 0.26 8.97 -20.22
N ASP A 370 1.52 9.17 -20.60
CA ASP A 370 2.09 8.55 -21.80
C ASP A 370 2.67 7.18 -21.43
N ILE A 371 2.01 6.11 -21.86
CA ILE A 371 2.46 4.73 -21.63
C ILE A 371 3.62 4.32 -22.56
N ALA A 372 3.93 5.11 -23.60
CA ALA A 372 4.94 4.73 -24.58
C ALA A 372 6.34 4.47 -24.00
N PRO A 373 6.89 5.31 -23.09
CA PRO A 373 8.17 5.03 -22.45
C PRO A 373 8.18 3.75 -21.60
N TYR A 374 7.01 3.26 -21.18
CA TYR A 374 6.86 2.07 -20.36
C TYR A 374 6.67 0.80 -21.19
N THR A 375 6.42 0.92 -22.49
CA THR A 375 6.16 -0.22 -23.39
C THR A 375 7.46 -0.76 -23.95
N LEU A 376 7.78 -2.01 -23.64
CA LEU A 376 8.95 -2.73 -24.14
C LEU A 376 8.68 -3.37 -25.51
N ASP A 377 7.54 -4.06 -25.64
CA ASP A 377 7.16 -4.78 -26.87
C ASP A 377 5.64 -4.74 -27.02
N LYS A 378 5.16 -4.83 -28.25
CA LYS A 378 3.74 -4.90 -28.60
C LYS A 378 3.57 -5.50 -29.98
N GLY A 379 2.45 -6.18 -30.18
CA GLY A 379 2.13 -6.76 -31.48
C GLY A 379 0.77 -7.43 -31.48
N ILE A 380 0.51 -8.16 -32.55
CA ILE A 380 -0.69 -8.99 -32.72
C ILE A 380 -0.32 -10.44 -32.39
N ILE A 381 -1.13 -11.11 -31.58
CA ILE A 381 -0.95 -12.54 -31.29
C ILE A 381 -1.28 -13.35 -32.53
N ASN A 382 -0.35 -14.19 -32.96
CA ASN A 382 -0.49 -15.07 -34.12
C ASN A 382 0.17 -16.43 -33.88
N GLU A 383 0.07 -17.35 -34.84
CA GLU A 383 0.65 -18.69 -34.72
C GLU A 383 2.15 -18.67 -34.44
N GLU A 384 2.89 -17.75 -35.08
CA GLU A 384 4.35 -17.64 -34.98
C GLU A 384 4.83 -17.20 -33.59
N ASN A 385 4.06 -16.35 -32.89
CA ASN A 385 4.48 -15.75 -31.62
C ASN A 385 3.70 -16.23 -30.39
N SER A 386 2.56 -16.91 -30.57
CA SER A 386 1.64 -17.25 -29.48
C SER A 386 2.30 -18.09 -28.38
N GLU A 387 3.18 -19.04 -28.71
CA GLU A 387 3.88 -19.85 -27.69
C GLU A 387 4.81 -19.01 -26.82
N ARG A 388 5.46 -18.00 -27.40
CA ARG A 388 6.34 -17.09 -26.67
C ARG A 388 5.55 -16.14 -25.78
N ILE A 389 4.50 -15.52 -26.34
CA ILE A 389 3.72 -14.48 -25.67
C ILE A 389 2.81 -15.07 -24.58
N LEU A 390 2.25 -16.25 -24.83
CA LEU A 390 1.28 -16.91 -23.96
C LEU A 390 1.89 -18.05 -23.15
N VAL A 391 3.21 -18.09 -22.98
CA VAL A 391 3.94 -19.15 -22.26
C VAL A 391 3.42 -19.37 -20.83
N ASN A 392 2.93 -18.31 -20.19
CA ASN A 392 2.38 -18.35 -18.83
C ASN A 392 0.84 -18.43 -18.79
N LEU A 393 0.17 -18.53 -19.94
CA LEU A 393 -1.28 -18.66 -20.00
C LEU A 393 -1.70 -20.06 -19.53
N PRO A 394 -2.63 -20.19 -18.56
CA PRO A 394 -3.09 -21.49 -18.12
C PRO A 394 -3.92 -22.18 -19.21
N LYS A 395 -3.86 -23.52 -19.23
CA LYS A 395 -4.62 -24.33 -20.19
C LYS A 395 -6.11 -24.25 -19.92
N HIS A 396 -6.50 -24.22 -18.65
CA HIS A 396 -7.90 -24.22 -18.22
C HIS A 396 -8.35 -22.84 -17.71
N GLY A 397 -8.37 -21.85 -18.61
CA GLY A 397 -9.00 -20.54 -18.39
C GLY A 397 -10.43 -20.43 -18.92
N LYS A 398 -11.04 -19.26 -18.70
CA LYS A 398 -12.35 -18.91 -19.29
C LYS A 398 -12.26 -19.01 -20.81
N LYS A 399 -13.32 -19.46 -21.48
CA LYS A 399 -13.31 -19.73 -22.94
C LYS A 399 -12.75 -18.56 -23.76
N LYS A 400 -13.13 -17.32 -23.44
CA LYS A 400 -12.64 -16.09 -24.12
C LYS A 400 -11.16 -15.76 -23.89
N TYR A 401 -10.51 -16.45 -22.95
CA TYR A 401 -9.12 -16.25 -22.54
C TYR A 401 -8.23 -17.46 -22.86
N ARG A 402 -8.76 -18.47 -23.56
CA ARG A 402 -7.96 -19.61 -24.03
C ARG A 402 -7.22 -19.23 -25.29
N LYS A 403 -6.05 -19.82 -25.49
CA LYS A 403 -5.12 -19.52 -26.58
C LYS A 403 -5.80 -19.36 -27.95
N GLU A 404 -6.75 -20.23 -28.27
CA GLU A 404 -7.44 -20.25 -29.56
C GLU A 404 -8.32 -19.01 -29.79
N ALA A 405 -8.80 -18.38 -28.72
CA ALA A 405 -9.62 -17.16 -28.76
C ALA A 405 -8.79 -15.87 -28.73
N LEU A 406 -7.46 -15.98 -28.66
CA LEU A 406 -6.55 -14.85 -28.51
C LEU A 406 -5.83 -14.48 -29.81
N ASN A 407 -5.96 -15.28 -30.87
CA ASN A 407 -5.48 -14.91 -32.19
C ASN A 407 -6.07 -13.55 -32.60
N ASP A 408 -5.24 -12.75 -33.26
CA ASP A 408 -5.54 -11.38 -33.72
C ASP A 408 -5.69 -10.33 -32.61
N ARG A 409 -5.60 -10.70 -31.33
CA ARG A 409 -5.61 -9.73 -30.24
C ARG A 409 -4.26 -9.04 -30.10
N VAL A 410 -4.31 -7.76 -29.69
CA VAL A 410 -3.10 -6.99 -29.41
C VAL A 410 -2.55 -7.35 -28.03
N TYR A 411 -1.25 -7.59 -27.94
CA TYR A 411 -0.52 -7.72 -26.68
C TYR A 411 0.38 -6.51 -26.43
N VAL A 412 0.63 -6.22 -25.15
CA VAL A 412 1.56 -5.18 -24.69
C VAL A 412 2.43 -5.73 -23.56
N ILE A 413 3.73 -5.51 -23.64
CA ILE A 413 4.74 -5.89 -22.65
C ILE A 413 5.41 -4.63 -22.15
N PHE A 414 5.74 -4.60 -20.86
CA PHE A 414 6.27 -3.40 -20.20
C PHE A 414 7.74 -3.53 -19.81
N HIS A 415 8.44 -2.40 -19.78
CA HIS A 415 9.74 -2.26 -19.10
C HIS A 415 9.56 -2.34 -17.59
N GLU A 416 8.54 -1.64 -17.08
CA GLU A 416 8.21 -1.58 -15.67
C GLU A 416 6.69 -1.43 -15.52
N SER A 417 6.13 -2.21 -14.61
CA SER A 417 4.75 -2.09 -14.15
C SER A 417 4.62 -2.79 -12.81
N MET A 418 3.48 -2.62 -12.15
CA MET A 418 3.11 -3.41 -10.98
C MET A 418 1.69 -3.94 -11.11
N VAL A 419 1.43 -5.06 -10.45
CA VAL A 419 0.08 -5.60 -10.28
C VAL A 419 -0.29 -5.75 -8.82
N GLU A 420 -1.56 -5.50 -8.52
CA GLU A 420 -2.17 -5.60 -7.20
C GLU A 420 -3.36 -6.56 -7.29
N PHE A 421 -3.32 -7.63 -6.51
CA PHE A 421 -4.37 -8.64 -6.47
C PHE A 421 -5.65 -8.11 -5.83
N LYS A 422 -6.83 -8.52 -6.34
CA LYS A 422 -8.14 -8.12 -5.80
C LYS A 422 -9.08 -9.29 -5.56
N GLY A 423 -8.85 -10.07 -4.51
CA GLY A 423 -9.64 -11.26 -4.14
C GLY A 423 -11.07 -10.99 -3.64
N LYS A 424 -11.88 -10.21 -4.38
CA LYS A 424 -13.25 -9.82 -4.03
C LYS A 424 -14.20 -11.01 -3.85
N GLU A 425 -13.81 -12.19 -4.30
CA GLU A 425 -14.54 -13.45 -4.23
C GLU A 425 -14.54 -14.05 -2.82
N PHE A 426 -13.50 -13.79 -2.02
CA PHE A 426 -13.34 -14.32 -0.66
C PHE A 426 -12.88 -13.26 0.37
N ILE A 427 -12.60 -12.04 -0.09
CA ILE A 427 -12.28 -10.87 0.73
C ILE A 427 -13.36 -9.81 0.52
N GLU A 428 -14.02 -9.43 1.60
CA GLU A 428 -14.95 -8.31 1.63
C GLU A 428 -14.16 -7.05 1.97
N TYR A 429 -13.81 -6.23 0.97
CA TYR A 429 -13.03 -5.00 1.16
C TYR A 429 -13.90 -3.87 1.74
N GLY A 430 -13.52 -3.38 2.92
CA GLY A 430 -14.07 -2.19 3.56
C GLY A 430 -13.48 -0.89 3.05
N GLY A 431 -14.03 0.23 3.52
CA GLY A 431 -13.53 1.56 3.21
C GLY A 431 -12.33 1.98 4.06
N PRO A 432 -12.00 3.29 4.06
CA PRO A 432 -10.99 3.90 4.91
C PRO A 432 -11.07 3.47 6.38
N VAL A 433 -9.94 3.50 7.10
CA VAL A 433 -9.88 3.20 8.53
C VAL A 433 -9.75 4.51 9.31
N ALA A 434 -10.52 4.63 10.40
CA ALA A 434 -10.43 5.73 11.34
C ALA A 434 -9.11 5.65 12.12
N ASN A 435 -8.02 6.20 11.61
CA ASN A 435 -6.77 6.36 12.37
C ASN A 435 -6.74 7.69 13.14
N SER A 436 -7.71 8.55 12.87
CA SER A 436 -7.82 9.88 13.47
C SER A 436 -8.96 10.01 14.48
N THR A 437 -9.73 8.94 14.70
CA THR A 437 -10.97 8.93 15.50
C THR A 437 -11.32 7.49 15.93
N VAL A 438 -12.37 7.30 16.71
CA VAL A 438 -13.02 6.02 17.02
C VAL A 438 -12.09 5.04 17.74
N GLY A 439 -11.43 5.50 18.80
CA GLY A 439 -10.56 4.65 19.61
C GLY A 439 -9.13 4.52 19.09
N ALA A 440 -8.82 5.00 17.87
CA ALA A 440 -7.47 4.93 17.33
C ALA A 440 -6.48 5.81 18.12
N THR A 441 -6.97 6.88 18.73
CA THR A 441 -6.18 7.70 19.64
C THR A 441 -5.85 7.00 20.94
N GLU A 442 -6.38 5.80 21.22
CA GLU A 442 -6.11 4.94 22.39
C GLU A 442 -5.50 3.58 21.99
N ASP A 443 -5.24 3.38 20.70
CA ASP A 443 -4.74 2.13 20.12
C ASP A 443 -3.22 2.20 19.93
N ARG A 444 -2.48 1.32 20.61
CA ARG A 444 -1.01 1.28 20.54
C ARG A 444 -0.48 1.15 19.10
N VAL A 445 -1.15 0.39 18.24
CA VAL A 445 -0.68 0.18 16.86
C VAL A 445 -0.86 1.45 16.06
N ALA A 446 -2.04 2.05 16.08
CA ALA A 446 -2.32 3.30 15.36
C ALA A 446 -1.35 4.42 15.79
N ARG A 447 -1.10 4.55 17.09
CA ARG A 447 -0.12 5.48 17.68
C ARG A 447 1.32 5.15 17.25
N GLY A 448 1.77 3.91 17.48
CA GLY A 448 3.14 3.46 17.22
C GLY A 448 3.53 3.43 15.74
N LEU A 449 2.56 3.33 14.83
CA LEU A 449 2.79 3.38 13.38
C LEU A 449 3.48 4.67 12.92
N VAL A 450 3.47 5.73 13.74
CA VAL A 450 4.27 6.94 13.49
C VAL A 450 5.74 6.61 13.24
N VAL A 451 6.36 5.76 14.06
CA VAL A 451 7.79 5.43 13.95
C VAL A 451 8.08 4.65 12.67
N PHE A 452 7.20 3.72 12.30
CA PHE A 452 7.31 2.96 11.05
C PHE A 452 7.19 3.87 9.83
N ASN A 453 6.19 4.75 9.80
CA ASN A 453 5.96 5.66 8.68
C ASN A 453 7.07 6.72 8.56
N MET A 454 7.59 7.21 9.68
CA MET A 454 8.76 8.09 9.69
C MET A 454 10.00 7.35 9.17
N TRP A 455 10.24 6.10 9.61
CA TRP A 455 11.35 5.28 9.11
C TRP A 455 11.32 5.11 7.58
N LEU A 456 10.16 4.83 6.99
CA LEU A 456 9.98 4.73 5.53
C LEU A 456 9.91 6.08 4.81
N ASN A 457 9.77 7.19 5.54
CA ASN A 457 9.47 8.51 4.99
C ASN A 457 8.18 8.47 4.14
N ASN A 458 7.10 7.89 4.69
CA ASN A 458 5.77 7.93 4.09
C ASN A 458 5.20 9.34 4.24
N ILE A 459 4.96 10.02 3.10
CA ILE A 459 4.52 11.41 3.09
C ILE A 459 2.99 11.55 3.11
N ASP A 460 2.24 10.48 2.83
CA ASP A 460 0.79 10.49 2.64
C ASP A 460 0.15 9.41 3.51
N ALA A 461 0.02 9.68 4.82
CA ALA A 461 -0.50 8.73 5.79
C ALA A 461 -1.91 9.10 6.28
N LYS A 462 -2.75 9.62 5.38
CA LYS A 462 -4.18 9.88 5.65
C LYS A 462 -4.97 8.59 5.91
N ASP A 463 -6.14 8.72 6.53
CA ASP A 463 -7.03 7.61 6.85
C ASP A 463 -7.46 6.80 5.61
N ASP A 464 -7.57 7.44 4.44
CA ASP A 464 -7.85 6.77 3.15
C ASP A 464 -6.76 5.79 2.70
N ASN A 465 -5.52 6.01 3.16
CA ASN A 465 -4.38 5.14 2.90
C ASN A 465 -4.25 4.07 3.99
N SER A 466 -5.35 3.81 4.72
CA SER A 466 -5.56 2.59 5.48
C SER A 466 -6.93 2.04 5.13
N LYS A 467 -7.05 0.72 5.05
CA LYS A 467 -8.27 0.04 4.61
C LYS A 467 -8.62 -1.07 5.58
N SER A 468 -9.87 -1.49 5.54
CA SER A 468 -10.31 -2.67 6.26
C SER A 468 -10.74 -3.78 5.31
N VAL A 469 -10.70 -5.01 5.79
CA VAL A 469 -11.20 -6.20 5.09
C VAL A 469 -11.90 -7.13 6.08
N ILE A 470 -12.88 -7.87 5.59
CA ILE A 470 -13.43 -9.04 6.27
C ILE A 470 -13.12 -10.28 5.44
N PHE A 471 -12.53 -11.29 6.06
CA PHE A 471 -12.30 -12.59 5.42
C PHE A 471 -12.44 -13.73 6.44
N GLU A 472 -12.53 -14.95 5.94
CA GLU A 472 -12.62 -16.16 6.77
C GLU A 472 -11.23 -16.64 7.18
N ASP A 473 -11.00 -16.74 8.49
CA ASP A 473 -9.77 -17.29 9.07
C ASP A 473 -9.65 -18.78 8.74
N ASP A 474 -8.45 -19.20 8.36
CA ASP A 474 -8.22 -20.56 7.88
C ASP A 474 -8.14 -21.61 8.99
N VAL A 475 -7.88 -21.18 10.23
CA VAL A 475 -7.76 -22.05 11.39
C VAL A 475 -9.11 -22.21 12.08
N THR A 476 -9.82 -21.11 12.29
CA THR A 476 -11.10 -21.11 13.03
C THR A 476 -12.32 -21.25 12.11
N GLY A 477 -12.21 -20.90 10.84
CA GLY A 477 -13.35 -20.77 9.93
C GLY A 477 -14.25 -19.57 10.24
N GLU A 478 -13.86 -18.70 11.18
CA GLU A 478 -14.62 -17.52 11.56
C GLU A 478 -14.32 -16.35 10.63
N LYS A 479 -15.31 -15.49 10.41
CA LYS A 479 -15.07 -14.21 9.74
C LYS A 479 -14.36 -13.26 10.69
N ILE A 480 -13.23 -12.70 10.26
CA ILE A 480 -12.46 -11.72 11.02
C ILE A 480 -12.41 -10.39 10.28
N TYR A 481 -12.53 -9.31 11.04
CA TYR A 481 -12.27 -7.94 10.58
C TYR A 481 -10.79 -7.61 10.79
N VAL A 482 -10.14 -7.12 9.73
CA VAL A 482 -8.73 -6.73 9.76
C VAL A 482 -8.56 -5.35 9.16
N GLU A 483 -7.75 -4.52 9.82
CA GLU A 483 -7.33 -3.21 9.32
C GLU A 483 -5.87 -3.25 8.89
N TYR A 484 -5.50 -2.46 7.88
CA TYR A 484 -4.13 -2.45 7.37
C TYR A 484 -3.77 -1.13 6.67
N GLN A 485 -2.47 -0.85 6.56
CA GLN A 485 -1.99 0.27 5.75
C GLN A 485 -1.99 -0.08 4.26
N HIS A 486 -2.60 0.79 3.46
CA HIS A 486 -2.77 0.71 2.01
C HIS A 486 -1.98 1.84 1.32
N ASP A 487 -1.74 1.71 0.01
CA ASP A 487 -1.13 2.75 -0.84
C ASP A 487 0.19 3.32 -0.29
N LEU A 488 1.05 2.45 0.26
CA LEU A 488 2.36 2.84 0.80
C LEU A 488 3.35 3.27 -0.29
N GLY A 489 2.91 3.37 -1.55
CA GLY A 489 3.70 3.77 -2.69
C GLY A 489 4.31 5.16 -2.54
N SER A 490 3.64 6.10 -1.87
CA SER A 490 4.10 7.49 -1.66
C SER A 490 5.13 7.61 -0.52
N SER A 491 6.26 6.93 -0.65
CA SER A 491 7.29 6.85 0.40
C SER A 491 8.74 6.95 -0.12
N MET A 492 9.70 6.90 0.80
CA MET A 492 11.14 6.81 0.57
C MET A 492 11.78 8.00 -0.16
N ALA A 493 11.12 9.15 -0.18
CA ALA A 493 11.68 10.43 -0.61
C ALA A 493 10.70 11.58 -0.32
N ASN A 494 11.13 12.82 -0.62
CA ASN A 494 10.28 14.00 -0.47
C ASN A 494 9.08 14.00 -1.45
N PRO A 495 8.04 14.83 -1.18
CA PRO A 495 6.91 15.00 -2.08
C PRO A 495 7.31 15.22 -3.54
N GLY A 496 6.65 14.48 -4.43
CA GLY A 496 6.91 14.51 -5.88
C GLY A 496 8.23 13.83 -6.30
N GLN A 497 8.95 13.18 -5.39
CA GLN A 497 10.19 12.45 -5.66
C GLN A 497 10.17 11.01 -5.15
N THR A 498 8.99 10.44 -4.90
CA THR A 498 8.78 9.07 -4.42
C THR A 498 9.77 8.05 -4.98
N GLY A 499 10.42 7.30 -4.09
CA GLY A 499 11.46 6.33 -4.41
C GLY A 499 12.79 6.91 -4.92
N ARG A 500 13.03 8.22 -4.78
CA ARG A 500 14.34 8.82 -5.05
C ARG A 500 15.30 8.59 -3.88
N VAL A 501 16.11 7.54 -3.98
CA VAL A 501 17.08 7.12 -2.95
C VAL A 501 18.01 8.24 -2.44
N ASN A 502 18.48 9.13 -3.33
CA ASN A 502 19.35 10.25 -2.95
C ASN A 502 18.61 11.34 -2.17
N GLY A 503 17.28 11.41 -2.31
CA GLY A 503 16.40 12.31 -1.55
C GLY A 503 16.02 11.77 -0.18
N LEU A 504 16.20 10.48 0.07
CA LEU A 504 15.97 9.89 1.39
C LEU A 504 17.08 10.32 2.35
N LYS A 505 16.72 11.08 3.38
CA LYS A 505 17.63 11.53 4.44
C LYS A 505 18.21 10.32 5.17
N ASN A 506 19.49 10.39 5.53
CA ASN A 506 20.17 9.35 6.31
C ASN A 506 19.86 9.54 7.81
N SER A 507 20.86 9.57 8.69
CA SER A 507 20.68 9.61 10.15
C SER A 507 20.10 10.92 10.71
N SER A 508 20.21 12.05 9.99
CA SER A 508 19.79 13.37 10.49
C SER A 508 18.28 13.64 10.42
N PHE A 509 17.47 12.61 10.15
CA PHE A 509 16.01 12.77 10.03
C PHE A 509 15.28 12.66 11.36
N VAL A 510 15.91 12.13 12.39
CA VAL A 510 15.39 12.01 13.75
C VAL A 510 16.43 12.56 14.72
N LYS A 511 15.98 13.32 15.73
CA LYS A 511 16.85 13.86 16.79
C LYS A 511 16.05 14.11 18.06
N VAL A 512 16.69 14.00 19.21
CA VAL A 512 16.13 14.52 20.46
C VAL A 512 16.33 16.03 20.55
N ASN A 513 15.28 16.73 20.94
CA ASN A 513 15.32 18.12 21.38
C ASN A 513 15.18 18.16 22.90
N HIS A 514 16.30 18.30 23.58
CA HIS A 514 16.37 18.29 25.06
C HIS A 514 15.71 19.51 25.71
N LEU A 515 15.50 20.61 24.97
CA LEU A 515 14.84 21.79 25.52
C LEU A 515 13.32 21.60 25.64
N SER A 516 12.73 20.97 24.63
CA SER A 516 11.30 20.66 24.61
C SER A 516 10.98 19.26 25.14
N ASN A 517 12.00 18.45 25.44
CA ASN A 517 11.87 17.01 25.71
C ASN A 517 11.01 16.31 24.63
N THR A 518 11.36 16.54 23.37
CA THR A 518 10.71 15.91 22.22
C THR A 518 11.68 15.12 21.36
N LEU A 519 11.15 14.14 20.64
CA LEU A 519 11.81 13.48 19.53
C LEU A 519 11.28 14.09 18.22
N ASP A 520 12.14 14.79 17.50
CA ASP A 520 11.76 15.53 16.30
C ASP A 520 12.06 14.70 15.05
N PHE A 521 11.06 14.53 14.18
CA PHE A 521 11.23 13.94 12.85
C PHE A 521 11.28 15.04 11.79
N ASN A 522 12.48 15.27 11.24
CA ASN A 522 12.73 16.26 10.19
C ASN A 522 12.37 15.69 8.81
N GLN A 523 11.08 15.53 8.56
CA GLN A 523 10.52 14.98 7.32
C GLN A 523 9.33 15.80 6.84
N TRP A 524 8.96 15.59 5.57
CA TRP A 524 7.81 16.25 4.98
C TRP A 524 6.63 15.29 5.03
N LEU A 525 5.53 15.74 5.64
CA LEU A 525 4.27 15.02 5.68
C LEU A 525 3.20 15.90 5.03
N LEU A 526 2.44 15.32 4.12
CA LEU A 526 1.23 15.93 3.59
C LEU A 526 0.06 15.69 4.54
N TYR A 527 0.01 14.49 5.12
CA TYR A 527 -1.05 14.08 6.03
C TYR A 527 -0.49 13.18 7.13
N ARG A 528 -1.04 13.33 8.33
CA ARG A 528 -0.80 12.46 9.48
C ARG A 528 -2.12 12.20 10.22
N PRO A 529 -2.35 11.00 10.77
CA PRO A 529 -3.50 10.74 11.63
C PRO A 529 -3.36 11.39 13.01
N VAL A 530 -4.48 11.73 13.64
CA VAL A 530 -4.51 12.25 15.03
C VAL A 530 -3.89 11.26 16.02
N ALA A 531 -4.01 9.94 15.80
CA ALA A 531 -3.37 8.93 16.67
C ALA A 531 -1.85 9.14 16.81
N TRP A 532 -1.17 9.67 15.79
CA TRP A 532 0.28 9.93 15.87
C TRP A 532 0.61 11.08 16.82
N GLU A 533 -0.29 12.05 16.97
CA GLU A 533 -0.16 13.15 17.93
C GLU A 533 -0.41 12.71 19.38
N LYS A 534 -1.03 11.53 19.55
CA LYS A 534 -1.32 10.90 20.84
C LYS A 534 -0.33 9.79 21.21
N ALA A 535 0.67 9.54 20.36
CA ALA A 535 1.66 8.51 20.64
C ALA A 535 2.52 8.88 21.86
N THR A 536 2.56 7.98 22.84
CA THR A 536 3.45 8.13 24.00
C THR A 536 4.88 7.73 23.62
N PHE A 537 5.85 8.04 24.48
CA PHE A 537 7.21 7.54 24.28
C PHE A 537 7.26 6.01 24.35
N ALA A 538 6.41 5.37 25.16
CA ALA A 538 6.34 3.92 25.27
C ALA A 538 5.82 3.27 23.98
N ASP A 539 4.79 3.84 23.33
CA ASP A 539 4.29 3.38 22.03
C ASP A 539 5.37 3.47 20.94
N ALA A 540 6.11 4.57 20.92
CA ALA A 540 7.19 4.78 19.98
C ALA A 540 8.38 3.85 20.24
N LEU A 541 8.74 3.64 21.52
CA LEU A 541 9.78 2.70 21.94
C LEU A 541 9.42 1.25 21.60
N TRP A 542 8.14 0.85 21.76
CA TRP A 542 7.62 -0.45 21.37
C TRP A 542 7.83 -0.71 19.87
N MET A 543 7.51 0.25 19.00
CA MET A 543 7.75 0.13 17.56
C MET A 543 9.25 0.15 17.22
N ALA A 544 10.05 0.95 17.93
CA ALA A 544 11.50 0.99 17.76
C ALA A 544 12.17 -0.37 18.11
N LYS A 545 11.71 -1.05 19.17
CA LYS A 545 12.16 -2.42 19.50
C LYS A 545 11.89 -3.41 18.36
N LYS A 546 10.75 -3.29 17.66
CA LYS A 546 10.48 -4.12 16.47
C LYS A 546 11.43 -3.82 15.33
N LEU A 547 11.74 -2.54 15.09
CA LEU A 547 12.73 -2.14 14.08
C LEU A 547 14.12 -2.72 14.40
N ALA A 548 14.48 -2.86 15.68
CA ALA A 548 15.74 -3.48 16.10
C ALA A 548 15.86 -4.95 15.65
N THR A 549 14.73 -5.65 15.47
CA THR A 549 14.73 -7.05 15.00
C THR A 549 14.94 -7.19 13.49
N MET A 550 14.82 -6.11 12.72
CA MET A 550 14.94 -6.13 11.25
C MET A 550 16.41 -6.23 10.85
N LYS A 551 16.85 -7.38 10.33
CA LYS A 551 18.26 -7.61 9.94
C LYS A 551 18.56 -7.08 8.55
N LYS A 552 19.85 -6.96 8.20
CA LYS A 552 20.26 -6.68 6.81
C LYS A 552 19.64 -7.66 5.81
N SER A 553 19.62 -8.94 6.13
CA SER A 553 19.07 -9.99 5.26
C SER A 553 17.58 -9.82 5.00
N ASP A 554 16.81 -9.36 5.99
CA ASP A 554 15.39 -9.06 5.83
C ASP A 554 15.18 -7.91 4.85
N LEU A 555 16.01 -6.87 4.94
CA LEU A 555 15.96 -5.74 4.02
C LEU A 555 16.40 -6.17 2.61
N GLU A 556 17.47 -6.94 2.47
CA GLU A 556 17.93 -7.46 1.17
C GLU A 556 16.85 -8.31 0.48
N GLU A 557 16.21 -9.21 1.24
CA GLU A 557 15.08 -10.00 0.76
C GLU A 557 13.95 -9.09 0.26
N VAL A 558 13.49 -8.14 1.08
CA VAL A 558 12.36 -7.28 0.74
C VAL A 558 12.66 -6.37 -0.45
N PHE A 559 13.85 -5.76 -0.50
CA PHE A 559 14.26 -4.89 -1.62
C PHE A 559 14.51 -5.68 -2.91
N SER A 560 14.74 -6.99 -2.86
CA SER A 560 14.84 -7.82 -4.08
C SER A 560 13.54 -7.83 -4.89
N TYR A 561 12.38 -7.68 -4.23
CA TYR A 561 11.06 -7.61 -4.87
C TYR A 561 10.76 -6.27 -5.57
N SER A 562 11.63 -5.26 -5.42
CA SER A 562 11.51 -3.98 -6.15
C SER A 562 11.87 -4.11 -7.63
N LEU A 563 12.65 -5.13 -8.00
CA LEU A 563 13.24 -5.32 -9.33
C LEU A 563 14.07 -4.12 -9.82
N TRP A 564 14.58 -3.30 -8.90
CA TRP A 564 15.61 -2.32 -9.23
C TRP A 564 16.95 -2.98 -9.54
N PRO A 565 17.88 -2.27 -10.20
CA PRO A 565 19.26 -2.71 -10.30
C PRO A 565 19.87 -2.97 -8.91
N ASP A 566 20.75 -3.96 -8.84
CA ASP A 566 21.37 -4.42 -7.58
C ASP A 566 22.01 -3.28 -6.76
N PHE A 567 22.71 -2.36 -7.41
CA PHE A 567 23.35 -1.22 -6.75
C PHE A 567 22.34 -0.27 -6.09
N LEU A 568 21.13 -0.12 -6.67
CA LEU A 568 20.06 0.70 -6.11
C LEU A 568 19.40 -0.01 -4.92
N GLN A 569 19.14 -1.32 -5.04
CA GLN A 569 18.65 -2.14 -3.93
C GLN A 569 19.60 -2.06 -2.73
N GLN A 570 20.91 -2.29 -2.95
CA GLN A 570 21.93 -2.21 -1.90
C GLN A 570 21.99 -0.81 -1.25
N THR A 571 21.89 0.25 -2.05
CA THR A 571 21.90 1.63 -1.54
C THR A 571 20.67 1.92 -0.66
N PHE A 572 19.50 1.41 -1.04
CA PHE A 572 18.31 1.51 -0.22
C PHE A 572 18.43 0.69 1.07
N VAL A 573 18.85 -0.57 0.99
CA VAL A 573 19.10 -1.43 2.17
C VAL A 573 19.96 -0.70 3.18
N ARG A 574 21.11 -0.17 2.75
CA ARG A 574 21.99 0.63 3.62
C ARG A 574 21.26 1.83 4.23
N LYS A 575 20.50 2.57 3.43
CA LYS A 575 19.82 3.79 3.91
C LYS A 575 18.76 3.43 4.94
N MET A 576 18.03 2.35 4.74
CA MET A 576 17.06 1.85 5.71
C MET A 576 17.73 1.37 6.99
N GLN A 577 18.88 0.70 6.91
CA GLN A 577 19.69 0.35 8.10
C GLN A 577 20.15 1.59 8.85
N VAL A 578 20.74 2.58 8.18
CA VAL A 578 21.19 3.82 8.85
C VAL A 578 20.04 4.60 9.47
N ARG A 579 18.86 4.59 8.84
CA ARG A 579 17.67 5.22 9.40
C ARG A 579 17.13 4.47 10.61
N ARG A 580 17.11 3.13 10.55
CA ARG A 580 16.80 2.26 11.70
C ARG A 580 17.76 2.58 12.85
N ASP A 581 19.06 2.53 12.61
CA ASP A 581 20.10 2.73 13.62
C ASP A 581 20.03 4.14 14.24
N ALA A 582 19.65 5.16 13.45
CA ALA A 582 19.41 6.50 13.97
C ALA A 582 18.23 6.54 14.94
N ILE A 583 17.10 5.90 14.60
CA ILE A 583 15.96 5.75 15.52
C ILE A 583 16.44 5.03 16.80
N LEU A 584 17.08 3.87 16.66
CA LEU A 584 17.55 3.07 17.80
C LEU A 584 18.51 3.86 18.70
N LYS A 585 19.40 4.65 18.12
CA LYS A 585 20.30 5.53 18.89
C LYS A 585 19.52 6.54 19.74
N GLU A 586 18.55 7.25 19.17
CA GLU A 586 17.76 8.23 19.92
C GLU A 586 16.92 7.55 21.01
N PHE A 587 16.43 6.33 20.76
CA PHE A 587 15.73 5.51 21.75
C PHE A 587 16.65 4.76 22.73
N LYS A 588 17.98 4.92 22.68
CA LYS A 588 18.95 4.20 23.54
C LYS A 588 18.88 2.66 23.41
N LEU A 589 18.64 2.19 22.20
CA LEU A 589 18.60 0.77 21.81
C LEU A 589 19.77 0.41 20.87
N ALA A 590 20.90 1.11 20.97
CA ALA A 590 22.04 0.93 20.07
C ALA A 590 22.72 -0.44 20.24
N ASP A 591 22.61 -1.04 21.41
CA ASP A 591 23.02 -2.40 21.75
C ASP A 591 22.19 -3.47 21.02
N LEU A 592 20.96 -3.14 20.61
CA LEU A 592 20.09 -4.03 19.84
C LEU A 592 20.30 -3.94 18.33
N ILE A 593 21.27 -3.17 17.83
CA ILE A 593 21.55 -3.06 16.39
C ILE A 593 22.05 -4.43 15.86
N PRO A 594 21.33 -5.09 14.94
CA PRO A 594 21.61 -6.47 14.58
C PRO A 594 22.85 -6.66 13.70
N ASP A 595 23.26 -5.63 12.95
CA ASP A 595 24.29 -5.73 11.90
C ASP A 595 25.59 -4.96 12.23
N GLY A 596 25.71 -4.40 13.44
CA GLY A 596 26.83 -3.52 13.81
C GLY A 596 26.93 -2.27 12.92
N LYS A 597 28.16 -1.80 12.66
CA LYS A 597 28.40 -0.59 11.86
C LYS A 597 28.08 -0.83 10.39
N VAL A 598 27.12 -0.06 9.85
CA VAL A 598 26.73 -0.11 8.44
C VAL A 598 27.79 0.58 7.55
N PRO A 599 28.50 -0.15 6.67
CA PRO A 599 29.53 0.44 5.82
C PRO A 599 28.95 1.33 4.71
N GLU A 600 29.74 2.29 4.26
CA GLU A 600 29.43 3.06 3.05
C GLU A 600 29.54 2.18 1.80
N ILE A 601 28.59 2.33 0.88
CA ILE A 601 28.56 1.58 -0.36
C ILE A 601 29.26 2.39 -1.46
N ASN A 602 30.17 1.73 -2.17
CA ASN A 602 30.79 2.24 -3.39
C ASN A 602 30.72 1.14 -4.46
N VAL A 603 30.03 1.42 -5.56
CA VAL A 603 29.88 0.46 -6.67
C VAL A 603 30.55 1.05 -7.90
N LYS A 604 31.55 0.33 -8.39
CA LYS A 604 32.30 0.68 -9.60
C LYS A 604 32.23 -0.47 -10.60
N VAL A 605 31.99 -0.16 -11.86
CA VAL A 605 31.93 -1.13 -12.96
C VAL A 605 33.00 -0.78 -13.97
N SER A 606 33.99 -1.66 -14.13
CA SER A 606 35.02 -1.47 -15.15
C SER A 606 34.40 -1.65 -16.53
N LEU A 607 34.64 -0.72 -17.45
CA LEU A 607 34.18 -0.80 -18.85
C LEU A 607 35.37 -0.87 -19.82
N LYS A 608 36.57 -1.16 -19.31
CA LYS A 608 37.85 -1.00 -20.01
C LYS A 608 37.99 -1.88 -21.25
N THR A 609 37.43 -3.09 -21.19
CA THR A 609 37.52 -4.11 -22.26
C THR A 609 36.14 -4.44 -22.85
N PRO A 610 36.06 -4.94 -24.10
CA PRO A 610 34.81 -5.40 -24.69
C PRO A 610 34.07 -6.46 -23.84
N ALA A 611 34.80 -7.41 -23.25
CA ALA A 611 34.23 -8.45 -22.39
C ALA A 611 33.56 -7.85 -21.13
N GLN A 612 34.20 -6.87 -20.50
CA GLN A 612 33.63 -6.18 -19.33
C GLN A 612 32.38 -5.36 -19.69
N ARG A 613 32.37 -4.70 -20.86
CA ARG A 613 31.17 -4.00 -21.35
C ARG A 613 30.04 -4.96 -21.65
N LYS A 614 30.32 -6.10 -22.29
CA LYS A 614 29.32 -7.17 -22.51
C LYS A 614 28.75 -7.70 -21.19
N ALA A 615 29.60 -7.92 -20.18
CA ALA A 615 29.15 -8.36 -18.86
C ALA A 615 28.27 -7.30 -18.16
N ALA A 616 28.64 -6.02 -18.24
CA ALA A 616 27.84 -4.93 -17.69
C ALA A 616 26.49 -4.77 -18.42
N ALA A 617 26.50 -4.82 -19.75
CA ALA A 617 25.31 -4.77 -20.60
C ALA A 617 24.33 -5.90 -20.25
N LEU A 618 24.82 -7.14 -20.13
CA LEU A 618 24.02 -8.29 -19.71
C LEU A 618 23.47 -8.11 -18.28
N LYS A 619 24.32 -7.72 -17.32
CA LYS A 619 23.93 -7.55 -15.92
C LYS A 619 22.81 -6.52 -15.73
N TYR A 620 22.85 -5.44 -16.49
CA TYR A 620 21.92 -4.31 -16.35
C TYR A 620 20.83 -4.27 -17.41
N ASN A 621 20.75 -5.30 -18.25
CA ASN A 621 19.82 -5.38 -19.39
C ASN A 621 19.86 -4.13 -20.28
N ILE A 622 21.08 -3.75 -20.68
CA ILE A 622 21.36 -2.62 -21.58
C ILE A 622 21.86 -3.19 -22.90
N ASP A 623 21.48 -2.58 -24.02
CA ASP A 623 22.04 -2.96 -25.32
C ASP A 623 23.55 -2.63 -25.38
N LEU A 624 24.36 -3.59 -25.80
CA LEU A 624 25.82 -3.41 -25.86
C LEU A 624 26.22 -2.34 -26.89
N GLY A 625 25.49 -2.24 -28.01
CA GLY A 625 25.71 -1.23 -29.03
C GLY A 625 25.44 0.18 -28.49
N GLU A 626 24.35 0.37 -27.75
CA GLU A 626 24.03 1.63 -27.07
C GLU A 626 25.10 2.01 -26.04
N LEU A 627 25.59 1.06 -25.25
CA LEU A 627 26.67 1.29 -24.29
C LEU A 627 27.97 1.74 -24.98
N ASP A 628 28.38 1.03 -26.02
CA ASP A 628 29.57 1.38 -26.80
C ASP A 628 29.40 2.74 -27.49
N GLN A 629 28.21 3.04 -28.02
CA GLN A 629 27.91 4.31 -28.66
C GLN A 629 27.94 5.48 -27.67
N ALA A 630 27.37 5.31 -26.47
CA ALA A 630 27.41 6.33 -25.43
C ALA A 630 28.85 6.64 -24.99
N LEU A 631 29.71 5.62 -24.85
CA LEU A 631 31.12 5.81 -24.56
C LEU A 631 31.89 6.48 -25.71
N LYS A 632 31.60 6.15 -26.98
CA LYS A 632 32.17 6.82 -28.15
C LYS A 632 31.79 8.29 -28.19
N ASN A 633 30.51 8.61 -27.97
CA ASN A 633 30.00 9.98 -27.96
C ASN A 633 30.65 10.83 -26.87
N ALA A 634 30.99 10.21 -25.74
CA ALA A 634 31.69 10.85 -24.62
C ALA A 634 33.22 10.85 -24.76
N ASN A 635 33.77 10.48 -25.92
CA ASN A 635 35.21 10.32 -26.18
C ASN A 635 35.93 9.41 -25.16
N GLN A 636 35.20 8.46 -24.56
CA GLN A 636 35.77 7.50 -23.61
C GLN A 636 36.26 6.23 -24.30
N LEU A 637 35.76 5.89 -25.49
CA LEU A 637 36.13 4.66 -26.19
C LEU A 637 37.06 4.92 -27.39
N ASN A 638 38.25 4.33 -27.39
CA ASN A 638 39.17 4.40 -28.53
C ASN A 638 38.61 3.58 -29.70
N LYS A 639 38.41 4.23 -30.85
CA LYS A 639 37.79 3.62 -32.04
C LYS A 639 38.59 2.46 -32.63
N LEU A 640 39.92 2.51 -32.57
CA LEU A 640 40.80 1.51 -33.18
C LEU A 640 40.97 0.28 -32.29
N SER A 641 41.20 0.49 -31.00
CA SER A 641 41.48 -0.61 -30.08
C SER A 641 40.24 -1.19 -29.40
N GLY A 642 39.11 -0.48 -29.42
CA GLY A 642 37.91 -0.83 -28.65
C GLY A 642 38.16 -0.83 -27.13
N ARG A 643 39.27 -0.23 -26.68
CA ARG A 643 39.65 -0.11 -25.27
C ARG A 643 39.30 1.27 -24.73
N THR A 644 39.04 1.31 -23.43
CA THR A 644 38.84 2.54 -22.65
C THR A 644 39.54 2.40 -21.31
N ASN A 645 39.87 3.52 -20.67
CA ASN A 645 40.30 3.54 -19.27
C ASN A 645 39.14 3.80 -18.30
N TYR A 646 37.93 3.99 -18.84
CA TYR A 646 36.76 4.39 -18.08
C TYR A 646 36.28 3.29 -17.12
N VAL A 647 35.99 3.72 -15.89
CA VAL A 647 35.35 2.94 -14.84
C VAL A 647 34.11 3.71 -14.44
N ASP A 648 32.95 3.12 -14.69
CA ASP A 648 31.68 3.74 -14.34
C ASP A 648 31.49 3.67 -12.81
N VAL A 649 31.19 4.80 -12.19
CA VAL A 649 30.92 4.88 -10.76
C VAL A 649 29.41 4.96 -10.59
N LEU A 650 28.77 3.86 -10.20
CA LEU A 650 27.32 3.81 -10.04
C LEU A 650 26.88 4.38 -8.70
N VAL A 651 27.68 4.10 -7.65
CA VAL A 651 27.42 4.55 -6.28
C VAL A 651 28.73 5.06 -5.69
N GLN A 652 28.68 6.24 -5.08
CA GLN A 652 29.80 6.80 -4.31
C GLN A 652 29.26 7.33 -2.98
N ASN A 653 29.85 6.88 -1.87
CA ASN A 653 29.41 7.25 -0.52
C ASN A 653 27.90 7.02 -0.32
N SER A 654 27.40 5.86 -0.78
CA SER A 654 25.98 5.48 -0.79
C SER A 654 25.03 6.49 -1.45
N ARG A 655 25.54 7.26 -2.41
CA ARG A 655 24.73 8.11 -3.30
C ARG A 655 24.82 7.56 -4.70
N ILE A 656 23.68 7.42 -5.36
CA ILE A 656 23.63 7.03 -6.77
C ILE A 656 24.22 8.18 -7.58
N SER A 657 25.12 7.85 -8.50
CA SER A 657 25.66 8.82 -9.46
C SER A 657 24.55 9.35 -10.35
N SER A 658 24.61 10.63 -10.70
CA SER A 658 23.67 11.19 -11.66
C SER A 658 23.89 10.57 -13.05
N CYS A 659 22.85 10.60 -13.87
CA CYS A 659 22.89 10.19 -15.27
C CYS A 659 23.92 10.95 -16.14
N LYS A 660 24.48 12.07 -15.64
CA LYS A 660 25.58 12.78 -16.30
C LYS A 660 26.93 12.15 -15.98
N LYS A 661 27.11 11.63 -14.76
CA LYS A 661 28.38 11.07 -14.27
C LYS A 661 28.53 9.56 -14.52
N SER A 662 27.43 8.86 -14.76
CA SER A 662 27.42 7.41 -15.01
C SER A 662 26.71 7.06 -16.31
N VAL A 663 27.39 6.32 -17.19
CA VAL A 663 26.83 5.88 -18.48
C VAL A 663 25.78 4.79 -18.29
N ILE A 664 25.95 3.89 -17.32
CA ILE A 664 24.96 2.85 -17.00
C ILE A 664 23.70 3.50 -16.42
N VAL A 665 23.80 4.43 -15.46
CA VAL A 665 22.62 5.15 -14.95
C VAL A 665 21.93 5.93 -16.09
N ASN A 666 22.70 6.55 -16.98
CA ASN A 666 22.17 7.25 -18.16
C ASN A 666 21.29 6.35 -19.04
N LEU A 667 21.78 5.16 -19.36
CA LEU A 667 21.11 4.23 -20.28
C LEU A 667 19.93 3.54 -19.61
N LEU A 668 20.05 3.16 -18.33
CA LEU A 668 18.93 2.63 -17.54
C LEU A 668 17.74 3.59 -17.57
N GLU A 669 17.97 4.88 -17.34
CA GLU A 669 16.93 5.91 -17.32
C GLU A 669 16.33 6.22 -18.71
N LYS A 670 16.97 5.79 -19.81
CA LYS A 670 16.49 6.01 -21.19
C LYS A 670 15.65 4.86 -21.74
N GLY A 671 15.85 3.64 -21.23
CA GLY A 671 15.14 2.46 -21.71
C GLY A 671 14.62 1.61 -20.55
N PRO A 672 15.47 0.77 -19.92
CA PRO A 672 14.99 -0.26 -18.98
C PRO A 672 14.22 0.24 -17.74
N LYS A 673 14.44 1.50 -17.34
CA LYS A 673 13.91 2.11 -16.10
C LYS A 673 13.30 3.48 -16.41
N PRO A 674 12.16 3.54 -17.13
CA PRO A 674 11.56 4.80 -17.57
C PRO A 674 11.04 5.67 -16.42
N SER A 675 10.70 5.10 -15.26
CA SER A 675 10.41 5.90 -14.05
C SER A 675 11.66 6.52 -13.42
N GLY A 676 12.85 6.08 -13.84
CA GLY A 676 14.15 6.60 -13.45
C GLY A 676 14.78 5.91 -12.24
N VAL A 677 16.08 6.16 -12.04
CA VAL A 677 16.92 5.52 -11.00
C VAL A 677 17.37 6.57 -9.98
N GLU A 678 18.12 7.59 -10.42
CA GLU A 678 18.52 8.72 -9.58
C GLU A 678 17.50 9.86 -9.67
N ARG A 679 16.94 10.06 -10.87
CA ARG A 679 15.87 11.01 -11.13
C ARG A 679 14.55 10.25 -11.18
N ARG A 680 13.45 10.93 -10.85
CA ARG A 680 12.10 10.35 -10.91
C ARG A 680 11.20 11.26 -11.74
N ILE A 681 10.27 10.67 -12.50
CA ILE A 681 9.25 11.45 -13.22
C ILE A 681 8.36 12.13 -12.18
N LYS A 682 8.08 13.42 -12.33
CA LYS A 682 7.11 14.09 -11.45
C LYS A 682 5.71 13.75 -11.92
N ARG A 683 4.76 13.55 -11.00
CA ARG A 683 3.33 13.29 -11.32
C ARG A 683 2.73 14.30 -12.29
N SER A 684 3.05 15.59 -12.13
CA SER A 684 2.61 16.65 -13.05
C SER A 684 3.21 16.59 -14.46
N LYS A 685 4.06 15.60 -14.73
CA LYS A 685 4.75 15.34 -16.00
C LYS A 685 4.62 13.88 -16.41
N ASP A 686 3.59 13.17 -15.94
CA ASP A 686 3.31 11.77 -16.30
C ASP A 686 3.03 11.61 -17.81
N ASN A 687 2.71 12.69 -18.54
CA ASN A 687 2.58 12.72 -20.01
C ASN A 687 3.89 12.90 -20.77
N LYS A 688 5.02 13.01 -20.07
CA LYS A 688 6.33 13.24 -20.67
C LYS A 688 7.29 12.16 -20.20
N PRO A 689 8.18 11.68 -21.07
CA PRO A 689 9.27 10.82 -20.62
C PRO A 689 10.12 11.55 -19.57
N LEU A 690 10.88 10.78 -18.82
CA LEU A 690 11.91 11.34 -17.95
C LEU A 690 12.79 12.28 -18.76
N MET A 691 13.03 13.49 -18.23
CA MET A 691 13.79 14.52 -18.94
C MET A 691 15.12 13.94 -19.43
N GLY A 692 15.42 14.16 -20.72
CA GLY A 692 16.64 13.66 -21.33
C GLY A 692 17.88 14.02 -20.52
N CYS A 693 18.82 13.09 -20.44
CA CYS A 693 20.12 13.30 -19.84
C CYS A 693 21.20 12.78 -20.76
N THR A 694 22.27 13.54 -20.90
CA THR A 694 23.43 13.15 -21.69
C THR A 694 24.56 12.83 -20.72
N PHE A 695 25.13 11.64 -20.89
CA PHE A 695 26.34 11.25 -20.18
C PHE A 695 27.47 12.18 -20.59
N ASP A 696 28.10 12.81 -19.61
CA ASP A 696 29.19 13.75 -19.77
C ASP A 696 30.26 13.47 -18.71
N PRO A 697 31.35 12.78 -19.06
CA PRO A 697 32.40 12.41 -18.11
C PRO A 697 33.13 13.64 -17.55
N ALA A 698 33.06 14.81 -18.20
CA ALA A 698 33.61 16.04 -17.65
C ALA A 698 32.89 16.46 -16.35
N ALA A 699 31.63 16.05 -16.16
CA ALA A 699 30.89 16.29 -14.92
C ALA A 699 31.41 15.48 -13.71
N MET A 700 32.37 14.57 -13.90
CA MET A 700 33.05 13.84 -12.82
C MET A 700 34.18 14.66 -12.17
N GLN A 701 34.78 15.60 -12.92
CA GLN A 701 35.76 16.57 -12.42
C GLN A 701 35.03 17.68 -11.68
#